data_AF-A0A3L7RH51-F1
#
_entry.id   AF-A0A3L7RH51-F1
#
_cell.length_a   1.000
_cell.length_b   1.000
_cell.length_c   1.000
_cell.angle_alpha   90.00
_cell.angle_beta   90.00
_cell.angle_gamma   90.00
#
_symmetry.space_group_name_H-M   'P 1'
#
loop_
_entity.id
_entity.type
_entity.pdbx_description
1 polymer ?
#
loop_
_entity_poly.entity_id
_entity_poly.type
_entity_poly.pdbx_seq_one_letter_code
_entity_poly.pdbx_strand_id
1 'polypeptide(L)'
;MATPSIRRLQPTEVRSFGSRRANHAIPDLTEIQTRFYDAFLQYGVPANKRKDHGIEGVLREIFPIESYDKTVKIEYLQYSLGKPRYTPDECRQLRLTYGRPLRVSLRLTREQPIEEEVYLGDIPIMLGGGEFIINGAERVVVSQLHRSPGIDFVANTESSDRKTHNCRIIPERGSWIEFNVSKKDTLQVRIDQSGKFSALTLLRAMDARYARDVDILKLFYKTSVEKVVGARSVVKLEGKIAVDDVVYPKGSERAGEIIVDAGCKITHNQAELICTSGLKAVEVMLEQKVPLIMHSLREDAEESKKRTSVAPSHEDALVRIYQRLRPGNPAALDKARALFDEKFKDTNRYRLGRVGRFRINRKLGLSVPETEMTLRPDDLIAAIRYMLQLSEGEGEVEVDDIDHLGNRRLRTIDELASDELRKGFLKLRRTVQERMSLKDVTEMSPRTLINPKSISAAIDYFFGRGELSQVVDQTNPLSMLAHERRLSALGPGGLNRKRAGFEVRDVHISHYGRICPIETPEGTNIGLISSLAIYSGVDSYGFLVTPYRKVSKNKLTDDVVWLRADEEHDAYLAPADAPVVDGKIEGEQIIARWRGDFVLVPADKIQYIDVAPSQMVGVSAGLIPFLEHDDANRALMGSNMQRQAVPLLITEPPIVATGMERDVAVNSGLIVRAEHKGVVTYVDADTIEVNGSDVYKLRKYVGLNERTCQNQKPIVQLGQKIEKGEVIADGAATYKGELALGRNVLVGFMAWDGFNFEDAIIISEELVENDVYTSIHIEEYDIEIRDTKLGREEFTRDIPNVGERALHNLDESGIVRIGTYVRSGDILVGKVSPKSKTELTPEEKLLHAIFGRAGEDVKNDSLEVPSGVEGIVTATEKFSRQMSLSEDERREFQKQLKEVESQGNLRIAEAFGALVTEIEKVLQKPLPAADGSPLVRDQDHKIVAERAIAFKLDELDIRSPQRKSDVDKVFKTMWPAVDEAIDGRERQLNSMKRGDELRPGVLQMVKVYVAAKRAISVGDKMAGRHGNKGVIAKILPKEDMPFLADGTPIQILLNPLGVPSRMNVGQILE
;
A
#
# COMPACT_ATOMS: atom_id res chain seq x y z
N MET A 1 -21.74 11.03 38.95
CA MET A 1 -23.08 11.35 38.41
C MET A 1 -23.10 10.91 36.96
N ALA A 2 -24.26 10.50 36.42
CA ALA A 2 -24.36 10.17 35.00
C ALA A 2 -24.07 11.44 34.19
N THR A 3 -23.02 11.42 33.39
CA THR A 3 -22.70 12.43 32.38
C THR A 3 -23.99 12.73 31.60
N PRO A 4 -24.54 13.95 31.64
CA PRO A 4 -25.79 14.22 30.94
C PRO A 4 -25.58 13.98 29.46
N SER A 5 -26.30 13.00 28.91
CA SER A 5 -26.39 12.76 27.46
C SER A 5 -27.11 13.90 26.72
N ILE A 6 -27.67 14.84 27.49
CA ILE A 6 -28.44 15.97 27.02
C ILE A 6 -27.47 17.02 26.49
N ARG A 7 -27.44 17.13 25.16
CA ARG A 7 -26.74 18.20 24.46
C ARG A 7 -27.36 19.54 24.84
N ARG A 8 -26.52 20.58 24.95
CA ARG A 8 -26.99 21.96 25.15
C ARG A 8 -27.83 22.43 23.97
N LEU A 9 -27.53 21.96 22.75
CA LEU A 9 -28.34 22.15 21.55
C LEU A 9 -28.77 20.80 20.98
N GLN A 10 -30.06 20.63 20.73
CA GLN A 10 -30.63 19.47 20.04
C GLN A 10 -31.15 19.92 18.66
N PRO A 11 -30.34 19.79 17.60
CA PRO A 11 -30.78 20.16 16.26
C PRO A 11 -31.96 19.26 15.83
N THR A 12 -33.05 19.87 15.38
CA THR A 12 -34.25 19.18 14.89
C THR A 12 -34.32 19.09 13.37
N GLU A 13 -33.59 19.96 12.67
CA GLU A 13 -33.56 20.05 11.21
C GLU A 13 -32.11 20.15 10.71
N VAL A 14 -31.83 19.51 9.57
CA VAL A 14 -30.56 19.63 8.86
C VAL A 14 -30.77 20.49 7.61
N ARG A 15 -29.93 21.52 7.43
CA ARG A 15 -29.97 22.42 6.27
C ARG A 15 -28.68 22.30 5.47
N SER A 16 -28.81 22.09 4.16
CA SER A 16 -27.67 22.06 3.24
C SER A 16 -27.59 23.36 2.45
N PHE A 17 -26.43 24.01 2.46
CA PHE A 17 -26.19 25.32 1.83
C PHE A 17 -25.42 25.25 0.51
N GLY A 18 -25.01 24.05 0.06
CA GLY A 18 -24.21 23.86 -1.15
C GLY A 18 -24.92 24.25 -2.46
N SER A 19 -24.14 24.40 -3.54
CA SER A 19 -24.69 24.67 -4.88
C SER A 19 -25.69 23.56 -5.25
N ARG A 20 -26.88 23.91 -5.77
CA ARG A 20 -27.99 22.98 -6.07
C ARG A 20 -27.71 21.91 -7.16
N ARG A 21 -26.44 21.67 -7.51
CA ARG A 21 -26.04 20.61 -8.44
C ARG A 21 -26.16 19.26 -7.76
N ALA A 22 -26.55 18.24 -8.52
CA ALA A 22 -26.52 16.87 -8.03
C ALA A 22 -25.08 16.47 -7.68
N ASN A 23 -24.85 16.14 -6.40
CA ASN A 23 -23.57 15.68 -5.90
C ASN A 23 -23.14 14.40 -6.64
N HIS A 24 -21.87 14.34 -7.05
CA HIS A 24 -21.28 13.09 -7.49
C HIS A 24 -21.01 12.22 -6.26
N ALA A 25 -21.33 10.93 -6.32
CA ALA A 25 -21.11 10.02 -5.21
C ALA A 25 -19.61 9.89 -4.92
N ILE A 26 -19.23 9.96 -3.64
CA ILE A 26 -17.86 9.73 -3.22
C ILE A 26 -17.53 8.24 -3.43
N PRO A 27 -16.40 7.91 -4.08
CA PRO A 27 -15.99 6.52 -4.27
C PRO A 27 -15.61 5.87 -2.94
N ASP A 28 -15.55 4.53 -2.89
CA ASP A 28 -15.02 3.83 -1.72
C ASP A 28 -13.59 4.33 -1.42
N LEU A 29 -13.42 4.91 -0.24
CA LEU A 29 -12.19 5.59 0.15
C LEU A 29 -11.04 4.60 0.41
N THR A 30 -11.33 3.31 0.49
CA THR A 30 -10.37 2.22 0.72
C THR A 30 -10.11 1.38 -0.53
N GLU A 31 -10.80 1.69 -1.65
CA GLU A 31 -10.79 0.88 -2.88
C GLU A 31 -9.37 0.57 -3.38
N ILE A 32 -8.44 1.52 -3.30
CA ILE A 32 -7.06 1.31 -3.76
C ILE A 32 -6.37 0.22 -2.93
N GLN A 33 -6.59 0.12 -1.62
CA GLN A 33 -5.98 -0.96 -0.86
C GLN A 33 -6.70 -2.29 -1.13
N THR A 34 -8.03 -2.28 -1.03
CA THR A 34 -8.85 -3.50 -1.10
C THR A 34 -8.83 -4.14 -2.49
N ARG A 35 -9.04 -3.37 -3.56
CA ARG A 35 -9.09 -3.85 -4.95
C ARG A 35 -7.76 -4.44 -5.40
N PHE A 36 -6.65 -3.75 -5.14
CA PHE A 36 -5.34 -4.21 -5.59
C PHE A 36 -4.88 -5.43 -4.76
N TYR A 37 -5.18 -5.49 -3.46
CA TYR A 37 -4.86 -6.68 -2.67
C TYR A 37 -5.72 -7.90 -3.04
N ASP A 38 -7.01 -7.71 -3.37
CA ASP A 38 -7.84 -8.80 -3.90
C ASP A 38 -7.31 -9.29 -5.26
N ALA A 39 -6.90 -8.37 -6.14
CA ALA A 39 -6.26 -8.72 -7.42
C ALA A 39 -4.93 -9.47 -7.23
N PHE A 40 -4.18 -9.20 -6.16
CA PHE A 40 -2.97 -9.93 -5.81
C PHE A 40 -3.25 -11.37 -5.38
N LEU A 41 -4.27 -11.58 -4.54
CA LEU A 41 -4.63 -12.88 -3.96
C LEU A 41 -5.46 -13.76 -4.89
N GLN A 42 -6.35 -13.17 -5.69
CA GLN A 42 -7.37 -13.85 -6.52
C GLN A 42 -8.10 -14.98 -5.77
N TYR A 43 -8.42 -14.76 -4.49
CA TYR A 43 -8.90 -15.81 -3.59
C TYR A 43 -10.25 -16.38 -4.03
N GLY A 44 -11.19 -15.52 -4.43
CA GLY A 44 -12.51 -15.91 -4.92
C GLY A 44 -12.53 -16.48 -6.34
N VAL A 45 -11.39 -16.55 -7.03
CA VAL A 45 -11.31 -16.95 -8.43
C VAL A 45 -10.86 -18.43 -8.53
N PRO A 46 -11.62 -19.30 -9.22
CA PRO A 46 -11.22 -20.69 -9.48
C PRO A 46 -9.87 -20.75 -10.20
N ALA A 47 -9.02 -21.72 -9.86
CA ALA A 47 -7.64 -21.82 -10.37
C ALA A 47 -7.53 -21.69 -11.90
N ASN A 48 -8.43 -22.32 -12.65
CA ASN A 48 -8.43 -22.30 -14.13
C ASN A 48 -8.83 -20.94 -14.74
N LYS A 49 -9.39 -20.02 -13.96
CA LYS A 49 -9.84 -18.69 -14.39
C LYS A 49 -8.97 -17.55 -13.85
N ARG A 50 -7.92 -17.85 -13.09
CA ARG A 50 -7.00 -16.85 -12.56
C ARG A 50 -6.23 -16.20 -13.69
N LYS A 51 -6.04 -14.89 -13.58
CA LYS A 51 -5.22 -14.10 -14.50
C LYS A 51 -3.76 -14.21 -14.09
N ASP A 52 -2.84 -14.03 -15.02
CA ASP A 52 -1.39 -14.00 -14.78
C ASP A 52 -0.96 -12.69 -14.07
N HIS A 53 -1.48 -12.48 -12.86
CA HIS A 53 -1.29 -11.30 -12.02
C HIS A 53 -1.10 -11.71 -10.55
N GLY A 54 -0.45 -10.87 -9.75
CA GLY A 54 -0.26 -11.14 -8.31
C GLY A 54 0.58 -12.40 -8.05
N ILE A 55 0.11 -13.26 -7.14
CA ILE A 55 0.78 -14.52 -6.79
C ILE A 55 0.87 -15.46 -8.00
N GLU A 56 -0.23 -15.58 -8.77
CA GLU A 56 -0.31 -16.44 -9.96
C GLU A 56 0.75 -16.03 -11.00
N GLY A 57 0.86 -14.73 -11.29
CA GLY A 57 1.84 -14.19 -12.23
C GLY A 57 3.28 -14.45 -11.79
N VAL A 58 3.60 -14.30 -10.50
CA VAL A 58 4.94 -14.57 -9.96
C VAL A 58 5.30 -16.06 -10.06
N LEU A 59 4.35 -16.96 -9.77
CA LEU A 59 4.58 -18.40 -9.90
C LEU A 59 4.80 -18.81 -11.37
N ARG A 60 3.98 -18.31 -12.29
CA ARG A 60 4.12 -18.59 -13.73
C ARG A 60 5.38 -17.99 -14.35
N GLU A 61 5.90 -16.88 -13.82
CA GLU A 61 7.18 -16.31 -14.26
C GLU A 61 8.37 -17.20 -13.88
N ILE A 62 8.28 -17.92 -12.75
CA ILE A 62 9.42 -18.61 -12.14
C ILE A 62 9.44 -20.11 -12.46
N PHE A 63 8.26 -20.72 -12.59
CA PHE A 63 8.11 -22.11 -13.02
C PHE A 63 7.87 -22.18 -14.54
N PRO A 64 8.40 -23.19 -15.25
CA PRO A 64 9.06 -24.38 -14.72
C PRO A 64 10.51 -24.14 -14.28
N ILE A 65 10.95 -24.91 -13.27
CA ILE A 65 12.34 -24.92 -12.81
C ILE A 65 13.01 -26.19 -13.34
N GLU A 66 14.01 -26.02 -14.20
CA GLU A 66 14.79 -27.10 -14.80
C GLU A 66 16.14 -27.28 -14.10
N SER A 67 16.61 -28.53 -14.03
CA SER A 67 17.97 -28.88 -13.61
C SER A 67 19.02 -28.41 -14.63
N TYR A 68 20.29 -28.28 -14.22
CA TYR A 68 21.37 -27.81 -15.11
C TYR A 68 21.59 -28.69 -16.35
N ASP A 69 21.35 -29.99 -16.21
CA ASP A 69 21.40 -31.00 -17.26
C ASP A 69 20.05 -31.18 -18.01
N LYS A 70 18.99 -30.46 -17.60
CA LYS A 70 17.63 -30.49 -18.16
C LYS A 70 16.94 -31.86 -18.13
N THR A 71 17.35 -32.76 -17.25
CA THR A 71 16.76 -34.10 -17.10
C THR A 71 15.49 -34.08 -16.25
N VAL A 72 15.42 -33.18 -15.27
CA VAL A 72 14.31 -33.08 -14.31
C VAL A 72 13.75 -31.66 -14.35
N LYS A 73 12.41 -31.55 -14.32
CA LYS A 73 11.72 -30.26 -14.21
C LYS A 73 10.65 -30.29 -13.14
N ILE A 74 10.49 -29.18 -12.41
CA ILE A 74 9.33 -28.93 -11.54
C ILE A 74 8.41 -27.93 -12.23
N GLU A 75 7.14 -28.32 -12.34
CA GLU A 75 6.07 -27.52 -12.90
C GLU A 75 5.11 -27.06 -11.82
N TYR A 76 4.57 -25.87 -12.00
CA TYR A 76 3.51 -25.31 -11.17
C TYR A 76 2.15 -25.71 -11.73
N LEU A 77 1.24 -26.20 -10.87
CA LEU A 77 -0.13 -26.57 -11.25
C LEU A 77 -1.14 -25.51 -10.79
N GLN A 78 -1.21 -25.26 -9.48
CA GLN A 78 -2.13 -24.31 -8.86
C GLN A 78 -1.67 -23.93 -7.45
N TYR A 79 -2.21 -22.85 -6.88
CA TYR A 79 -2.07 -22.53 -5.46
C TYR A 79 -3.42 -22.51 -4.74
N SER A 80 -3.41 -22.85 -3.46
CA SER A 80 -4.55 -22.77 -2.55
C SER A 80 -4.19 -21.86 -1.37
N LEU A 81 -5.16 -21.06 -0.93
CA LEU A 81 -5.08 -20.28 0.30
C LEU A 81 -6.05 -20.91 1.29
N GLY A 82 -5.52 -21.55 2.32
CA GLY A 82 -6.36 -22.20 3.33
C GLY A 82 -7.13 -21.21 4.21
N LYS A 83 -7.87 -21.74 5.18
CA LYS A 83 -8.55 -20.92 6.19
C LYS A 83 -7.53 -20.43 7.23
N PRO A 84 -7.75 -19.24 7.83
CA PRO A 84 -6.87 -18.71 8.87
C PRO A 84 -6.85 -19.64 10.07
N ARG A 85 -5.67 -19.78 10.68
CA ARG A 85 -5.46 -20.69 11.83
C ARG A 85 -5.91 -20.11 13.17
N TYR A 86 -6.03 -18.80 13.24
CA TYR A 86 -6.31 -18.01 14.44
C TYR A 86 -7.33 -16.95 14.08
N THR A 87 -8.10 -16.49 15.07
CA THR A 87 -8.95 -15.31 14.92
C THR A 87 -8.12 -14.02 14.98
N PRO A 88 -8.65 -12.89 14.48
CA PRO A 88 -7.96 -11.60 14.60
C PRO A 88 -7.58 -11.24 16.05
N ASP A 89 -8.47 -11.47 17.01
CA ASP A 89 -8.22 -11.14 18.42
C ASP A 89 -7.14 -12.05 19.05
N GLU A 90 -7.18 -13.36 18.76
CA GLU A 90 -6.12 -14.29 19.16
C GLU A 90 -4.76 -13.85 18.58
N CYS A 91 -4.71 -13.37 17.33
CA CYS A 91 -3.48 -12.88 16.74
C CYS A 91 -2.92 -11.65 17.46
N ARG A 92 -3.78 -10.69 17.86
CA ARG A 92 -3.39 -9.52 18.66
C ARG A 92 -2.83 -9.95 20.01
N GLN A 93 -3.53 -10.86 20.69
CA GLN A 93 -3.16 -11.35 22.01
C GLN A 93 -1.85 -12.15 22.00
N LEU A 94 -1.72 -13.12 21.09
CA LEU A 94 -0.57 -14.03 21.04
C LEU A 94 0.63 -13.48 20.25
N ARG A 95 0.55 -12.24 19.75
CA ARG A 95 1.59 -11.62 18.89
C ARG A 95 1.85 -12.43 17.62
N LEU A 96 0.78 -12.94 17.01
CA LEU A 96 0.82 -13.73 15.78
C LEU A 96 0.38 -12.89 14.57
N THR A 97 0.64 -13.40 13.37
CA THR A 97 0.18 -12.80 12.11
C THR A 97 -1.14 -13.43 11.69
N TYR A 98 -2.13 -12.60 11.38
CA TYR A 98 -3.42 -13.07 10.86
C TYR A 98 -3.31 -13.31 9.35
N GLY A 99 -3.16 -14.59 8.97
CA GLY A 99 -2.88 -14.97 7.59
C GLY A 99 -3.52 -16.30 7.17
N ARG A 100 -3.63 -16.50 5.86
CA ARG A 100 -4.04 -17.76 5.22
C ARG A 100 -2.81 -18.57 4.83
N PRO A 101 -2.77 -19.88 5.12
CA PRO A 101 -1.66 -20.72 4.70
C PRO A 101 -1.64 -20.85 3.17
N LEU A 102 -0.58 -20.37 2.54
CA LEU A 102 -0.30 -20.53 1.12
C LEU A 102 0.28 -21.91 0.86
N ARG A 103 -0.43 -22.70 0.07
CA ARG A 103 0.01 -23.99 -0.42
C ARG A 103 0.05 -24.00 -1.93
N VAL A 104 1.04 -24.67 -2.49
CA VAL A 104 1.28 -24.74 -3.93
C VAL A 104 1.36 -26.20 -4.35
N SER A 105 0.53 -26.59 -5.32
CA SER A 105 0.56 -27.89 -5.96
C SER A 105 1.61 -27.89 -7.07
N LEU A 106 2.57 -28.79 -6.96
CA LEU A 106 3.71 -28.87 -7.87
C LEU A 106 3.85 -30.27 -8.43
N ARG A 107 4.23 -30.36 -9.70
CA ARG A 107 4.51 -31.60 -10.40
C ARG A 107 6.00 -31.71 -10.69
N LEU A 108 6.63 -32.76 -10.19
CA LEU A 108 8.00 -33.13 -10.53
C LEU A 108 7.94 -34.11 -11.70
N THR A 109 8.38 -33.67 -12.88
CA THR A 109 8.38 -34.51 -14.08
C THR A 109 9.66 -35.34 -14.13
N ARG A 110 9.50 -36.66 -14.03
CA ARG A 110 10.50 -37.72 -14.24
C ARG A 110 9.88 -38.83 -15.07
N GLU A 111 10.53 -40.01 -15.14
CA GLU A 111 9.92 -41.22 -15.71
C GLU A 111 8.51 -41.49 -15.15
N GLN A 112 8.30 -41.24 -13.85
CA GLN A 112 6.97 -41.19 -13.22
C GLN A 112 6.74 -39.80 -12.59
N PRO A 113 5.66 -39.08 -12.95
CA PRO A 113 5.37 -37.77 -12.39
C PRO A 113 4.89 -37.89 -10.94
N ILE A 114 5.46 -37.07 -10.06
CA ILE A 114 5.04 -36.97 -8.65
C ILE A 114 4.39 -35.60 -8.44
N GLU A 115 3.15 -35.60 -7.96
CA GLU A 115 2.41 -34.39 -7.61
C GLU A 115 2.25 -34.28 -6.09
N GLU A 116 2.69 -33.15 -5.53
CA GLU A 116 2.55 -32.88 -4.11
C GLU A 116 2.13 -31.42 -3.85
N GLU A 117 1.35 -31.23 -2.79
CA GLU A 117 1.07 -29.91 -2.25
C GLU A 117 2.12 -29.54 -1.17
N VAL A 118 2.73 -28.37 -1.34
CA VAL A 118 3.79 -27.83 -0.48
C VAL A 118 3.33 -26.51 0.16
N TYR A 119 3.43 -26.42 1.48
CA TYR A 119 3.19 -25.18 2.23
C TYR A 119 4.39 -24.23 2.12
N LEU A 120 4.15 -22.96 1.81
CA LEU A 120 5.20 -21.95 1.61
C LEU A 120 5.24 -20.83 2.66
N GLY A 121 4.18 -20.64 3.44
CA GLY A 121 4.06 -19.56 4.43
C GLY A 121 2.62 -19.11 4.60
N ASP A 122 2.35 -18.25 5.57
CA ASP A 122 1.03 -17.64 5.76
C ASP A 122 1.02 -16.26 5.09
N ILE A 123 0.05 -16.04 4.19
CA ILE A 123 -0.16 -14.76 3.53
C ILE A 123 -1.13 -13.93 4.37
N PRO A 124 -0.75 -12.73 4.84
CA PRO A 124 -1.62 -11.88 5.66
C PRO A 124 -2.96 -11.55 5.00
N ILE A 125 -4.00 -11.36 5.80
CA ILE A 125 -5.34 -11.02 5.33
C ILE A 125 -5.67 -9.58 5.74
N MET A 126 -6.33 -8.87 4.83
CA MET A 126 -6.81 -7.51 5.09
C MET A 126 -8.12 -7.55 5.89
N LEU A 127 -8.24 -6.72 6.93
CA LEU A 127 -9.38 -6.72 7.86
C LEU A 127 -10.63 -5.95 7.37
N GLY A 128 -10.48 -4.98 6.47
CA GLY A 128 -11.64 -4.29 5.88
C GLY A 128 -11.39 -2.90 5.29
N GLY A 129 -10.43 -2.11 5.81
CA GLY A 129 -10.08 -0.77 5.30
C GLY A 129 -8.69 -0.66 4.67
N GLY A 130 -7.83 -1.65 4.91
CA GLY A 130 -6.45 -1.67 4.41
C GLY A 130 -5.45 -2.26 5.40
N GLU A 131 -5.90 -2.61 6.61
CA GLU A 131 -5.02 -3.08 7.68
C GLU A 131 -4.79 -4.59 7.69
N PHE A 132 -3.64 -4.96 8.24
CA PHE A 132 -3.18 -6.32 8.45
C PHE A 132 -2.74 -6.50 9.91
N ILE A 133 -2.99 -7.67 10.50
CA ILE A 133 -2.40 -8.00 11.81
C ILE A 133 -1.10 -8.74 11.58
N ILE A 134 0.02 -8.11 11.92
CA ILE A 134 1.37 -8.64 11.75
C ILE A 134 2.05 -8.67 13.12
N ASN A 135 2.40 -9.86 13.60
CA ASN A 135 2.99 -10.06 14.94
C ASN A 135 2.15 -9.39 16.06
N GLY A 136 0.83 -9.46 15.96
CA GLY A 136 -0.14 -8.87 16.89
C GLY A 136 -0.38 -7.37 16.77
N ALA A 137 0.41 -6.64 15.96
CA ALA A 137 0.19 -5.23 15.71
C ALA A 137 -0.60 -5.02 14.41
N GLU A 138 -1.53 -4.07 14.41
CA GLU A 138 -2.24 -3.65 13.21
C GLU A 138 -1.35 -2.73 12.37
N ARG A 139 -1.20 -3.07 11.08
CA ARG A 139 -0.30 -2.40 10.13
C ARG A 139 -0.98 -2.10 8.82
N VAL A 140 -0.52 -1.05 8.16
CA VAL A 140 -0.93 -0.66 6.81
C VAL A 140 0.27 -0.55 5.89
N VAL A 141 0.10 -0.96 4.64
CA VAL A 141 1.13 -0.80 3.60
C VAL A 141 0.83 0.48 2.82
N VAL A 142 1.66 1.49 3.03
CA VAL A 142 1.54 2.80 2.38
C VAL A 142 1.90 2.67 0.89
N SER A 143 1.04 3.23 0.02
CA SER A 143 1.29 3.20 -1.42
C SER A 143 2.46 4.14 -1.78
N GLN A 144 3.30 3.72 -2.72
CA GLN A 144 4.54 4.44 -3.05
C GLN A 144 4.39 5.23 -4.35
N LEU A 145 4.65 6.54 -4.32
CA LEU A 145 4.75 7.36 -5.52
C LEU A 145 6.20 7.33 -6.03
N HIS A 146 6.42 6.77 -7.21
CA HIS A 146 7.76 6.65 -7.80
C HIS A 146 7.79 7.13 -9.24
N ARG A 147 9.00 7.30 -9.78
CA ARG A 147 9.17 7.63 -11.21
C ARG A 147 8.77 6.41 -12.04
N SER A 148 7.90 6.63 -13.01
CA SER A 148 7.45 5.56 -13.88
C SER A 148 8.56 5.14 -14.85
N PRO A 149 8.70 3.83 -15.15
CA PRO A 149 9.59 3.38 -16.23
C PRO A 149 9.21 4.04 -17.55
N GLY A 150 10.20 4.33 -18.40
CA GLY A 150 9.96 5.01 -19.67
C GLY A 150 11.17 5.80 -20.16
N ILE A 151 10.88 6.91 -20.83
CA ILE A 151 11.87 7.85 -21.36
C ILE A 151 11.55 9.26 -20.88
N ASP A 152 12.56 9.98 -20.39
CA ASP A 152 12.44 11.35 -19.91
C ASP A 152 13.52 12.23 -20.57
N PHE A 153 13.13 13.38 -21.09
CA PHE A 153 14.04 14.40 -21.63
C PHE A 153 14.19 15.54 -20.63
N VAL A 154 15.42 15.87 -20.23
CA VAL A 154 15.70 16.87 -19.19
C VAL A 154 16.72 17.87 -19.71
N ALA A 155 16.53 19.16 -19.43
CA ALA A 155 17.53 20.18 -19.69
C ALA A 155 18.36 20.43 -18.41
N ASN A 156 19.68 20.39 -18.53
CA ASN A 156 20.58 20.82 -17.47
C ASN A 156 21.01 22.26 -17.74
N THR A 157 20.81 23.11 -16.75
CA THR A 157 21.40 24.45 -16.66
C THR A 157 22.59 24.37 -15.69
N GLU A 158 23.69 23.76 -16.11
CA GLU A 158 24.95 23.97 -15.38
C GLU A 158 25.43 25.41 -15.59
N SER A 159 26.44 25.86 -14.84
CA SER A 159 27.02 27.21 -14.72
C SER A 159 27.47 27.95 -16.00
N SER A 160 27.10 27.47 -17.18
CA SER A 160 27.27 28.08 -18.50
C SER A 160 25.88 28.43 -19.05
N ASP A 161 25.71 29.62 -19.64
CA ASP A 161 24.44 30.09 -20.27
C ASP A 161 23.85 29.15 -21.33
N ARG A 162 24.60 28.13 -21.78
CA ARG A 162 24.13 27.13 -22.75
C ARG A 162 23.43 25.94 -22.06
N LYS A 163 22.12 25.81 -22.30
CA LYS A 163 21.31 24.64 -21.91
C LYS A 163 21.81 23.38 -22.64
N THR A 164 22.15 22.33 -21.89
CA THR A 164 22.42 21.01 -22.47
C THR A 164 21.22 20.10 -22.23
N HIS A 165 20.92 19.24 -23.20
CA HIS A 165 19.81 18.31 -23.10
C HIS A 165 20.33 16.90 -22.79
N ASN A 166 19.55 16.17 -22.01
CA ASN A 166 19.81 14.78 -21.64
C ASN A 166 18.53 13.97 -21.85
N CYS A 167 18.69 12.70 -22.18
CA CYS A 167 17.60 11.74 -22.28
C CYS A 167 17.90 10.55 -21.38
N ARG A 168 16.96 10.17 -20.51
CA ARG A 168 17.09 9.04 -19.59
C ARG A 168 16.06 7.97 -19.96
N ILE A 169 16.53 6.76 -20.17
CA ILE A 169 15.68 5.57 -20.38
C ILE A 169 15.74 4.74 -19.10
N ILE A 170 14.61 4.65 -18.42
CA ILE A 170 14.46 3.98 -17.13
C ILE A 170 13.64 2.71 -17.35
N PRO A 171 14.25 1.52 -17.25
CA PRO A 171 13.49 0.27 -17.31
C PRO A 171 12.77 0.01 -15.99
N GLU A 172 11.75 -0.84 -16.03
CA GLU A 172 11.13 -1.41 -14.82
C GLU A 172 12.13 -2.30 -14.07
N ARG A 173 12.93 -3.06 -14.83
CA ARG A 173 14.00 -3.92 -14.31
C ARG A 173 15.19 -3.87 -15.26
N GLY A 174 16.39 -3.66 -14.73
CA GLY A 174 17.63 -3.68 -15.50
C GLY A 174 18.38 -2.37 -15.45
N SER A 175 19.25 -2.15 -16.43
CA SER A 175 20.21 -1.05 -16.43
C SER A 175 19.64 0.26 -16.95
N TRP A 176 19.97 1.36 -16.29
CA TRP A 176 19.58 2.70 -16.73
C TRP A 176 20.48 3.14 -17.90
N ILE A 177 19.89 3.78 -18.90
CA ILE A 177 20.63 4.30 -20.06
C ILE A 177 20.42 5.82 -20.10
N GLU A 178 21.52 6.57 -20.05
CA GLU A 178 21.48 8.04 -20.06
C GLU A 178 22.23 8.57 -21.28
N PHE A 179 21.52 9.23 -22.19
CA PHE A 179 22.11 10.07 -23.24
C PHE A 179 22.35 11.47 -22.71
N ASN A 180 23.52 12.02 -22.98
CA ASN A 180 23.93 13.35 -22.55
C ASN A 180 24.61 14.07 -23.71
N VAL A 181 24.27 15.35 -23.91
CA VAL A 181 25.01 16.22 -24.81
C VAL A 181 26.20 16.80 -24.05
N SER A 182 27.41 16.51 -24.54
CA SER A 182 28.65 17.02 -23.94
C SER A 182 28.87 18.50 -24.28
N LYS A 183 29.75 19.19 -23.54
CA LYS A 183 30.16 20.57 -23.85
C LYS A 183 30.87 20.70 -25.22
N LYS A 184 31.30 19.58 -25.81
CA LYS A 184 31.92 19.52 -27.15
C LYS A 184 30.89 19.27 -28.26
N ASP A 185 29.60 19.36 -27.94
CA ASP A 185 28.51 19.00 -28.83
C ASP A 185 28.66 17.57 -29.37
N THR A 186 28.98 16.63 -28.48
CA THR A 186 28.97 15.18 -28.78
C THR A 186 27.89 14.49 -27.96
N LEU A 187 27.22 13.51 -28.57
CA LEU A 187 26.19 12.69 -27.96
C LEU A 187 26.84 11.48 -27.28
N GLN A 188 26.86 11.52 -25.96
CA GLN A 188 27.43 10.47 -25.13
C GLN A 188 26.33 9.66 -24.45
N VAL A 189 26.58 8.38 -24.22
CA VAL A 189 25.75 7.47 -23.44
C VAL A 189 26.48 6.99 -22.19
N ARG A 190 25.72 6.77 -21.13
CA ARG A 190 26.14 6.10 -19.90
C ARG A 190 25.18 4.95 -19.61
N ILE A 191 25.72 3.81 -19.16
CA ILE A 191 24.93 2.64 -18.76
C ILE A 191 25.19 2.39 -17.28
N ASP A 192 24.18 2.57 -16.43
CA ASP A 192 24.31 2.57 -14.97
C ASP A 192 25.42 3.52 -14.48
N GLN A 193 26.42 2.99 -13.77
CA GLN A 193 27.57 3.72 -13.25
C GLN A 193 28.83 3.58 -14.13
N SER A 194 28.68 3.14 -15.39
CA SER A 194 29.80 3.04 -16.31
C SER A 194 30.38 4.41 -16.68
N GLY A 195 31.60 4.44 -17.21
CA GLY A 195 32.12 5.62 -17.90
C GLY A 195 31.25 6.02 -19.09
N LYS A 196 31.23 7.32 -19.43
CA LYS A 196 30.55 7.85 -20.62
C LYS A 196 31.25 7.43 -21.91
N PHE A 197 30.50 7.25 -22.99
CA PHE A 197 31.03 6.91 -24.32
C PHE A 197 30.14 7.36 -25.45
N SER A 198 30.59 7.29 -26.71
CA SER A 198 29.75 7.70 -27.84
C SER A 198 28.44 6.89 -27.89
N ALA A 199 27.31 7.59 -28.00
CA ALA A 199 26.00 6.97 -28.15
C ALA A 199 25.91 6.09 -29.41
N LEU A 200 26.69 6.43 -30.44
CA LEU A 200 26.76 5.68 -31.69
C LEU A 200 27.36 4.28 -31.49
N THR A 201 28.29 4.12 -30.54
CA THR A 201 28.81 2.78 -30.19
C THR A 201 27.71 1.87 -29.66
N LEU A 202 26.77 2.40 -28.86
CA LEU A 202 25.62 1.63 -28.39
C LEU A 202 24.67 1.30 -29.54
N LEU A 203 24.39 2.25 -30.43
CA LEU A 203 23.54 2.01 -31.61
C LEU A 203 24.13 0.92 -32.52
N ARG A 204 25.45 0.95 -32.78
CA ARG A 204 26.16 -0.09 -33.53
C ARG A 204 26.08 -1.46 -32.85
N ALA A 205 26.14 -1.53 -31.52
CA ALA A 205 26.05 -2.80 -30.78
C ALA A 205 24.63 -3.39 -30.77
N MET A 206 23.60 -2.54 -30.85
CA MET A 206 22.19 -2.96 -30.81
C MET A 206 21.75 -3.71 -32.06
N ASP A 207 22.22 -3.28 -33.25
CA ASP A 207 21.85 -3.89 -34.52
C ASP A 207 22.98 -3.76 -35.55
N ALA A 208 23.28 -4.86 -36.25
CA ALA A 208 24.29 -4.90 -37.31
C ALA A 208 23.95 -4.00 -38.51
N ARG A 209 22.67 -3.64 -38.70
CA ARG A 209 22.23 -2.72 -39.77
C ARG A 209 22.87 -1.33 -39.69
N TYR A 210 23.30 -0.90 -38.51
CA TYR A 210 23.89 0.43 -38.28
C TYR A 210 25.40 0.35 -38.07
N ALA A 211 26.06 -0.71 -38.57
CA ALA A 211 27.47 -0.94 -38.35
C ALA A 211 28.39 0.08 -39.03
N ARG A 212 27.97 0.69 -40.16
CA ARG A 212 28.77 1.67 -40.92
C ARG A 212 28.26 3.10 -40.74
N ASP A 213 29.15 4.05 -40.89
CA ASP A 213 28.88 5.49 -40.71
C ASP A 213 27.82 6.00 -41.69
N VAL A 214 27.86 5.49 -42.92
CA VAL A 214 26.86 5.74 -43.98
C VAL A 214 25.44 5.43 -43.52
N ASP A 215 25.26 4.29 -42.86
CA ASP A 215 23.96 3.79 -42.46
C ASP A 215 23.39 4.65 -41.31
N ILE A 216 24.27 5.19 -40.46
CA ILE A 216 23.92 6.16 -39.39
C ILE A 216 23.59 7.53 -39.98
N LEU A 217 24.36 8.03 -40.94
CA LEU A 217 24.13 9.35 -41.56
C LEU A 217 22.80 9.39 -42.33
N LYS A 218 22.50 8.33 -43.09
CA LYS A 218 21.21 8.17 -43.80
C LYS A 218 20.00 8.10 -42.87
N LEU A 219 20.23 7.71 -41.63
CA LEU A 219 19.16 7.53 -40.65
C LEU A 219 18.68 8.86 -40.06
N PHE A 220 19.60 9.82 -39.85
CA PHE A 220 19.30 11.10 -39.20
C PHE A 220 19.19 12.26 -40.19
N TYR A 221 19.84 12.18 -41.36
CA TYR A 221 19.89 13.28 -42.31
C TYR A 221 19.38 12.89 -43.69
N LYS A 222 18.80 13.87 -44.39
CA LYS A 222 18.38 13.72 -45.78
C LYS A 222 19.61 13.80 -46.70
N THR A 223 19.87 12.72 -47.43
CA THR A 223 21.00 12.62 -48.37
C THR A 223 20.55 12.87 -49.81
N SER A 224 21.47 13.29 -50.65
CA SER A 224 21.24 13.53 -52.08
C SER A 224 22.39 12.95 -52.89
N VAL A 225 22.08 12.31 -54.02
CA VAL A 225 23.10 11.78 -54.92
C VAL A 225 23.35 12.81 -56.03
N GLU A 226 24.52 13.44 -56.00
CA GLU A 226 24.93 14.40 -57.02
C GLU A 226 25.71 13.69 -58.13
N LYS A 227 25.26 13.85 -59.37
CA LYS A 227 25.96 13.32 -60.55
C LYS A 227 27.19 14.18 -60.85
N VAL A 228 28.32 13.54 -61.03
CA VAL A 228 29.60 14.20 -61.34
C VAL A 228 29.77 14.25 -62.86
N VAL A 229 29.62 15.44 -63.44
CA VAL A 229 29.76 15.73 -64.88
C VAL A 229 30.85 16.79 -65.07
N GLY A 230 32.12 16.36 -64.96
CA GLY A 230 33.30 17.21 -65.13
C GLY A 230 33.37 18.42 -64.19
N ALA A 231 34.20 19.41 -64.55
CA ALA A 231 34.52 20.58 -63.70
C ALA A 231 33.32 21.44 -63.27
N ARG A 232 32.16 21.37 -63.95
CA ARG A 232 30.94 22.10 -63.56
C ARG A 232 30.29 21.56 -62.28
N SER A 233 30.71 20.38 -61.81
CA SER A 233 30.18 19.73 -60.61
C SER A 233 30.88 20.18 -59.33
N VAL A 234 32.01 20.90 -59.43
CA VAL A 234 32.76 21.42 -58.27
C VAL A 234 31.88 22.31 -57.40
N VAL A 235 31.16 23.27 -58.01
CA VAL A 235 30.22 24.17 -57.32
C VAL A 235 29.06 23.42 -56.64
N LYS A 236 28.70 22.23 -57.13
CA LYS A 236 27.61 21.41 -56.56
C LYS A 236 28.07 20.56 -55.38
N LEU A 237 29.37 20.33 -55.23
CA LEU A 237 29.97 19.46 -54.22
C LEU A 237 30.67 20.27 -53.11
N GLU A 238 31.24 21.42 -53.47
CA GLU A 238 31.94 22.30 -52.55
C GLU A 238 31.03 22.74 -51.39
N GLY A 239 31.55 22.58 -50.16
CA GLY A 239 30.84 22.96 -48.95
C GLY A 239 29.79 21.95 -48.46
N LYS A 240 29.45 20.93 -49.24
CA LYS A 240 28.63 19.80 -48.80
C LYS A 240 29.45 18.78 -48.01
N ILE A 241 28.78 17.90 -47.29
CA ILE A 241 29.41 16.84 -46.49
C ILE A 241 29.29 15.50 -47.23
N ALA A 242 30.38 14.74 -47.29
CA ALA A 242 30.38 13.39 -47.86
C ALA A 242 29.63 12.42 -46.93
N VAL A 243 28.70 11.62 -47.49
CA VAL A 243 27.90 10.64 -46.72
C VAL A 243 28.61 9.30 -46.57
N ASP A 244 29.45 8.94 -47.54
CA ASP A 244 30.27 7.73 -47.56
C ASP A 244 31.73 8.10 -47.89
N ASP A 245 32.66 7.17 -47.64
CA ASP A 245 34.06 7.34 -47.99
C ASP A 245 34.17 7.49 -49.51
N VAL A 246 34.64 8.66 -49.96
CA VAL A 246 34.78 8.95 -51.38
C VAL A 246 36.10 8.37 -51.85
N VAL A 247 36.07 7.17 -52.41
CA VAL A 247 37.27 6.46 -52.88
C VAL A 247 37.50 6.61 -54.39
N TYR A 248 38.76 6.55 -54.83
CA TYR A 248 39.07 6.49 -56.26
C TYR A 248 38.45 5.23 -56.91
N PRO A 249 37.90 5.34 -58.13
CA PRO A 249 37.27 4.21 -58.80
C PRO A 249 38.27 3.10 -59.14
N LYS A 250 37.78 1.86 -59.24
CA LYS A 250 38.57 0.64 -59.45
C LYS A 250 39.47 0.63 -60.70
N GLY A 251 39.33 1.60 -61.61
CA GLY A 251 40.14 1.75 -62.83
C GLY A 251 41.19 2.87 -62.80
N SER A 252 41.41 3.52 -61.65
CA SER A 252 42.43 4.58 -61.48
C SER A 252 43.72 4.02 -60.87
N GLU A 253 44.87 4.65 -61.14
CA GLU A 253 46.18 4.26 -60.54
C GLU A 253 46.18 4.30 -59.00
N ARG A 254 45.30 5.11 -58.41
CA ARG A 254 45.10 5.28 -56.96
C ARG A 254 43.85 4.56 -56.43
N ALA A 255 43.35 3.56 -57.17
CA ALA A 255 42.13 2.83 -56.83
C ALA A 255 42.13 2.34 -55.38
N GLY A 256 41.09 2.70 -54.62
CA GLY A 256 40.94 2.34 -53.21
C GLY A 256 41.50 3.34 -52.20
N GLU A 257 42.23 4.39 -52.62
CA GLU A 257 42.58 5.50 -51.72
C GLU A 257 41.34 6.39 -51.45
N ILE A 258 41.20 6.86 -50.20
CA ILE A 258 40.11 7.74 -49.76
C ILE A 258 40.47 9.19 -50.11
N ILE A 259 39.59 9.87 -50.85
CA ILE A 259 39.69 11.30 -51.20
C ILE A 259 39.10 12.16 -50.07
N VAL A 260 37.94 11.74 -49.55
CA VAL A 260 37.22 12.37 -48.43
C VAL A 260 36.62 11.29 -47.55
N ASP A 261 36.92 11.31 -46.26
CA ASP A 261 36.29 10.41 -45.27
C ASP A 261 34.79 10.73 -45.11
N ALA A 262 34.00 9.71 -44.80
CA ALA A 262 32.59 9.87 -44.45
C ALA A 262 32.41 10.89 -43.32
N GLY A 263 31.48 11.83 -43.51
CA GLY A 263 31.17 12.88 -42.55
C GLY A 263 32.12 14.09 -42.53
N CYS A 264 33.05 14.18 -43.48
CA CYS A 264 33.89 15.35 -43.67
C CYS A 264 33.33 16.33 -44.73
N LYS A 265 33.57 17.62 -44.52
CA LYS A 265 33.18 18.68 -45.46
C LYS A 265 34.10 18.62 -46.68
N ILE A 266 33.51 18.65 -47.87
CA ILE A 266 34.24 18.62 -49.13
C ILE A 266 34.82 20.01 -49.38
N THR A 267 36.14 20.13 -49.29
CA THR A 267 36.88 21.35 -49.65
C THR A 267 36.91 21.54 -51.16
N HIS A 268 37.18 22.77 -51.62
CA HIS A 268 37.31 23.08 -53.04
C HIS A 268 38.29 22.14 -53.76
N ASN A 269 39.50 21.95 -53.20
CA ASN A 269 40.52 21.05 -53.75
C ASN A 269 40.04 19.59 -53.82
N GLN A 270 39.31 19.12 -52.80
CA GLN A 270 38.73 17.77 -52.81
C GLN A 270 37.61 17.64 -53.84
N ALA A 271 36.80 18.68 -54.05
CA ALA A 271 35.77 18.68 -55.08
C ALA A 271 36.37 18.61 -56.49
N GLU A 272 37.49 19.30 -56.75
CA GLU A 272 38.25 19.18 -57.99
C GLU A 272 38.83 17.77 -58.18
N LEU A 273 39.43 17.19 -57.13
CA LEU A 273 39.93 15.81 -57.12
C LEU A 273 38.82 14.79 -57.41
N ILE A 274 37.64 14.95 -56.83
CA ILE A 274 36.47 14.12 -57.10
C ILE A 274 36.06 14.22 -58.58
N CYS A 275 36.03 15.43 -59.14
CA CYS A 275 35.62 15.65 -60.53
C CYS A 275 36.63 15.10 -61.56
N THR A 276 37.90 15.02 -61.18
CA THR A 276 39.00 14.48 -62.01
C THR A 276 39.26 13.00 -61.81
N SER A 277 38.79 12.42 -60.69
CA SER A 277 38.94 10.99 -60.34
C SER A 277 38.18 10.01 -61.24
N GLY A 278 37.22 10.48 -62.04
CA GLY A 278 36.37 9.64 -62.89
C GLY A 278 35.14 9.03 -62.19
N LEU A 279 34.82 9.47 -60.96
CA LEU A 279 33.57 9.10 -60.28
C LEU A 279 32.35 9.61 -61.04
N LYS A 280 31.29 8.80 -61.12
CA LYS A 280 30.03 9.15 -61.83
C LYS A 280 29.01 9.86 -60.95
N ALA A 281 29.02 9.59 -59.66
CA ALA A 281 28.13 10.18 -58.68
C ALA A 281 28.75 10.12 -57.29
N VAL A 282 28.43 11.10 -56.45
CA VAL A 282 28.82 11.13 -55.03
C VAL A 282 27.58 11.42 -54.20
N GLU A 283 27.41 10.69 -53.11
CA GLU A 283 26.33 10.92 -52.16
C GLU A 283 26.77 11.98 -51.14
N VAL A 284 26.02 13.07 -51.07
CA VAL A 284 26.33 14.26 -50.27
C VAL A 284 25.12 14.72 -49.48
N MET A 285 25.37 15.38 -48.37
CA MET A 285 24.35 16.05 -47.55
C MET A 285 24.71 17.51 -47.31
N LEU A 286 23.70 18.31 -46.97
CA LEU A 286 23.90 19.70 -46.58
C LEU A 286 24.55 19.78 -45.19
N GLU A 287 25.24 20.88 -44.93
CA GLU A 287 25.77 21.19 -43.60
C GLU A 287 24.59 21.42 -42.63
N GLN A 288 24.64 20.73 -41.50
CA GLN A 288 23.56 20.75 -40.51
C GLN A 288 23.81 21.88 -39.50
N LYS A 289 22.75 22.58 -39.08
CA LYS A 289 22.84 23.65 -38.07
C LYS A 289 23.42 23.15 -36.74
N VAL A 290 23.09 21.91 -36.37
CA VAL A 290 23.54 21.25 -35.13
C VAL A 290 24.39 20.01 -35.48
N PRO A 291 25.73 20.09 -35.47
CA PRO A 291 26.61 18.99 -35.90
C PRO A 291 26.81 17.89 -34.83
N LEU A 292 25.77 17.59 -34.02
CA LEU A 292 25.85 16.68 -32.88
C LEU A 292 26.27 15.26 -33.28
N ILE A 293 25.64 14.67 -34.29
CA ILE A 293 25.99 13.33 -34.79
C ILE A 293 27.39 13.33 -35.43
N MET A 294 27.77 14.42 -36.10
CA MET A 294 29.07 14.51 -36.79
C MET A 294 30.23 14.49 -35.82
N HIS A 295 30.15 15.30 -34.75
CA HIS A 295 31.17 15.29 -33.71
C HIS A 295 31.20 13.93 -32.98
N SER A 296 30.04 13.29 -32.80
CA SER A 296 29.92 11.97 -32.17
C SER A 296 30.54 10.84 -33.00
N LEU A 297 30.45 10.91 -34.35
CA LEU A 297 31.13 9.97 -35.27
C LEU A 297 32.65 10.10 -35.15
N ARG A 298 33.18 11.33 -35.08
CA ARG A 298 34.62 11.56 -34.90
C ARG A 298 35.12 11.02 -33.55
N GLU A 299 34.38 11.27 -32.47
CA GLU A 299 34.70 10.73 -31.14
C GLU A 299 34.67 9.19 -31.13
N ASP A 300 33.66 8.56 -31.75
CA ASP A 300 33.56 7.10 -31.88
C ASP A 300 34.74 6.52 -32.67
N ALA A 301 35.12 7.15 -33.78
CA ALA A 301 36.24 6.73 -34.63
C ALA A 301 37.60 6.87 -33.92
N GLU A 302 37.85 7.99 -33.22
CA GLU A 302 39.07 8.16 -32.42
C GLU A 302 39.16 7.13 -31.30
N GLU A 303 38.05 6.83 -30.64
CA GLU A 303 38.05 5.88 -29.54
C GLU A 303 38.24 4.44 -30.01
N SER A 304 37.64 4.07 -31.14
CA SER A 304 37.87 2.79 -31.82
C SER A 304 39.36 2.61 -32.16
N LYS A 305 39.98 3.63 -32.79
CA LYS A 305 41.42 3.63 -33.10
C LYS A 305 42.30 3.47 -31.86
N LYS A 306 41.94 4.10 -30.72
CA LYS A 306 42.72 4.03 -29.47
C LYS A 306 42.62 2.68 -28.75
N ARG A 307 41.45 2.02 -28.78
CA ARG A 307 41.19 0.80 -27.97
C ARG A 307 41.39 -0.50 -28.72
N THR A 308 41.00 -0.56 -29.98
CA THR A 308 41.00 -1.80 -30.77
C THR A 308 41.82 -1.69 -32.05
N SER A 309 42.24 -0.47 -32.43
CA SER A 309 42.98 -0.19 -33.67
C SER A 309 42.24 -0.61 -34.95
N VAL A 310 40.92 -0.79 -34.88
CA VAL A 310 40.03 -1.16 -36.00
C VAL A 310 39.02 -0.03 -36.22
N ALA A 311 38.47 0.08 -37.44
CA ALA A 311 37.37 0.97 -37.74
C ALA A 311 36.10 0.60 -36.92
N PRO A 312 35.24 1.58 -36.57
CA PRO A 312 34.01 1.30 -35.85
C PRO A 312 33.13 0.27 -36.58
N SER A 313 32.79 -0.82 -35.91
CA SER A 313 31.93 -1.88 -36.44
C SER A 313 31.03 -2.45 -35.35
N HIS A 314 30.05 -3.29 -35.72
CA HIS A 314 29.17 -3.96 -34.76
C HIS A 314 29.95 -4.82 -33.74
N GLU A 315 30.93 -5.58 -34.23
CA GLU A 315 31.76 -6.47 -33.42
C GLU A 315 32.69 -5.71 -32.48
N ASP A 316 33.34 -4.66 -33.01
CA ASP A 316 34.15 -3.73 -32.24
C ASP A 316 33.34 -3.05 -31.12
N ALA A 317 32.13 -2.58 -31.44
CA ALA A 317 31.24 -1.95 -30.47
C ALA A 317 30.86 -2.89 -29.31
N LEU A 318 30.55 -4.17 -29.58
CA LEU A 318 30.27 -5.17 -28.55
C LEU A 318 31.48 -5.37 -27.62
N VAL A 319 32.68 -5.50 -28.19
CA VAL A 319 33.93 -5.67 -27.43
C VAL A 319 34.22 -4.43 -26.57
N ARG A 320 34.06 -3.22 -27.12
CA ARG A 320 34.25 -1.96 -26.38
C ARG A 320 33.26 -1.83 -25.22
N ILE A 321 32.00 -2.21 -25.41
CA ILE A 321 30.99 -2.21 -24.33
C ILE A 321 31.34 -3.25 -23.26
N TYR A 322 31.77 -4.46 -23.65
CA TYR A 322 32.19 -5.50 -22.72
C TYR A 322 33.37 -5.04 -21.83
N GLN A 323 34.41 -4.46 -22.43
CA GLN A 323 35.56 -3.92 -21.70
C GLN A 323 35.19 -2.83 -20.69
N ARG A 324 34.14 -2.05 -20.97
CA ARG A 324 33.64 -1.00 -20.05
C ARG A 324 32.82 -1.57 -18.91
N LEU A 325 31.95 -2.53 -19.19
CA LEU A 325 31.09 -3.14 -18.18
C LEU A 325 31.89 -4.08 -17.26
N ARG A 326 32.97 -4.67 -17.76
CA ARG A 326 33.84 -5.59 -17.01
C ARG A 326 35.32 -5.20 -17.19
N PRO A 327 35.77 -4.10 -16.58
CA PRO A 327 37.16 -3.68 -16.67
C PRO A 327 38.09 -4.77 -16.12
N GLY A 328 39.19 -5.06 -16.84
CA GLY A 328 40.20 -6.05 -16.44
C GLY A 328 39.96 -7.49 -16.91
N ASN A 329 38.79 -7.81 -17.45
CA ASN A 329 38.55 -9.13 -18.06
C ASN A 329 38.95 -9.13 -19.54
N PRO A 330 39.64 -10.17 -20.05
CA PRO A 330 39.95 -10.26 -21.47
C PRO A 330 38.65 -10.32 -22.29
N ALA A 331 38.57 -9.47 -23.30
CA ALA A 331 37.39 -9.35 -24.14
C ALA A 331 37.46 -10.34 -25.31
N ALA A 332 36.62 -11.37 -25.24
CA ALA A 332 36.35 -12.27 -26.36
C ALA A 332 35.00 -11.92 -26.97
N LEU A 333 34.89 -11.97 -28.31
CA LEU A 333 33.69 -11.57 -29.03
C LEU A 333 32.45 -12.37 -28.59
N ASP A 334 32.58 -13.69 -28.43
CA ASP A 334 31.46 -14.54 -28.01
C ASP A 334 30.95 -14.18 -26.60
N LYS A 335 31.88 -13.89 -25.68
CA LYS A 335 31.53 -13.44 -24.32
C LYS A 335 30.91 -12.06 -24.32
N ALA A 336 31.37 -11.18 -25.21
CA ALA A 336 30.82 -9.83 -25.38
C ALA A 336 29.38 -9.87 -25.93
N ARG A 337 29.13 -10.68 -26.95
CA ARG A 337 27.79 -10.89 -27.52
C ARG A 337 26.84 -11.50 -26.49
N ALA A 338 27.25 -12.58 -25.83
CA ALA A 338 26.44 -13.24 -24.80
C ALA A 338 26.09 -12.28 -23.64
N LEU A 339 27.05 -11.49 -23.16
CA LEU A 339 26.80 -10.49 -22.12
C LEU A 339 25.82 -9.41 -22.59
N PHE A 340 25.94 -8.94 -23.83
CA PHE A 340 25.08 -7.89 -24.37
C PHE A 340 23.64 -8.37 -24.54
N ASP A 341 23.45 -9.55 -25.12
CA ASP A 341 22.13 -10.16 -25.29
C ASP A 341 21.47 -10.43 -23.92
N GLU A 342 22.24 -10.97 -22.97
CA GLU A 342 21.79 -11.18 -21.59
C GLU A 342 21.42 -9.87 -20.87
N LYS A 343 22.07 -8.74 -21.21
CA LYS A 343 21.87 -7.45 -20.52
C LYS A 343 20.78 -6.57 -21.12
N PHE A 344 20.46 -6.69 -22.41
CA PHE A 344 19.48 -5.83 -23.09
C PHE A 344 18.35 -6.57 -23.79
N LYS A 345 18.52 -7.86 -24.14
CA LYS A 345 17.53 -8.66 -24.87
C LYS A 345 16.85 -9.73 -24.02
N ASP A 346 17.45 -10.15 -22.91
CA ASP A 346 16.82 -11.08 -21.97
C ASP A 346 15.79 -10.37 -21.08
N THR A 347 14.51 -10.73 -21.22
CA THR A 347 13.38 -10.19 -20.45
C THR A 347 13.51 -10.44 -18.95
N ASN A 348 14.25 -11.47 -18.51
CA ASN A 348 14.48 -11.76 -17.10
C ASN A 348 15.44 -10.75 -16.45
N ARG A 349 16.30 -10.10 -17.23
CA ARG A 349 17.29 -9.14 -16.73
C ARG A 349 16.98 -7.70 -17.11
N TYR A 350 16.46 -7.48 -18.31
CA TYR A 350 16.08 -6.17 -18.82
C TYR A 350 14.63 -6.17 -19.28
N ARG A 351 13.81 -5.37 -18.61
CA ARG A 351 12.38 -5.27 -18.86
C ARG A 351 11.96 -3.81 -18.73
N LEU A 352 11.43 -3.23 -19.81
CA LEU A 352 10.76 -1.92 -19.79
C LEU A 352 9.42 -1.98 -19.07
N GLY A 353 8.77 -3.15 -19.11
CA GLY A 353 7.43 -3.33 -18.59
C GLY A 353 6.36 -2.77 -19.52
N ARG A 354 5.09 -3.10 -19.23
CA ARG A 354 3.95 -2.56 -19.98
C ARG A 354 3.90 -1.04 -19.92
N VAL A 355 4.14 -0.49 -18.72
CA VAL A 355 4.14 0.97 -18.48
C VAL A 355 5.28 1.66 -19.20
N GLY A 356 6.50 1.10 -19.17
CA GLY A 356 7.65 1.69 -19.87
C GLY A 356 7.47 1.71 -21.38
N ARG A 357 6.95 0.61 -21.94
CA ARG A 357 6.60 0.54 -23.36
C ARG A 357 5.51 1.54 -23.73
N PHE A 358 4.45 1.64 -22.94
CA PHE A 358 3.38 2.62 -23.12
C PHE A 358 3.91 4.07 -23.12
N ARG A 359 4.75 4.45 -22.15
CA ARG A 359 5.32 5.80 -22.07
C ARG A 359 6.25 6.12 -23.24
N ILE A 360 7.12 5.19 -23.64
CA ILE A 360 8.01 5.36 -24.81
C ILE A 360 7.19 5.57 -26.08
N ASN A 361 6.17 4.74 -26.28
CA ASN A 361 5.27 4.84 -27.43
C ASN A 361 4.54 6.19 -27.47
N ARG A 362 3.98 6.60 -26.33
CA ARG A 362 3.27 7.89 -26.18
C ARG A 362 4.19 9.07 -26.46
N LYS A 363 5.39 9.10 -25.87
CA LYS A 363 6.33 10.23 -25.97
C LYS A 363 6.98 10.34 -27.35
N LEU A 364 7.31 9.21 -27.99
CA LEU A 364 8.02 9.18 -29.28
C LEU A 364 7.08 8.97 -30.48
N GLY A 365 5.77 8.86 -30.28
CA GLY A 365 4.79 8.62 -31.34
C GLY A 365 4.92 7.25 -32.00
N LEU A 366 5.33 6.21 -31.25
CA LEU A 366 5.52 4.85 -31.77
C LEU A 366 4.29 3.97 -31.52
N SER A 367 3.97 3.08 -32.45
CA SER A 367 2.83 2.13 -32.36
C SER A 367 3.31 0.68 -32.15
N VAL A 368 4.12 0.46 -31.11
CA VAL A 368 4.68 -0.87 -30.79
C VAL A 368 3.77 -1.62 -29.82
N PRO A 369 3.50 -2.92 -29.98
CA PRO A 369 2.70 -3.69 -29.02
C PRO A 369 3.28 -3.68 -27.60
N GLU A 370 2.42 -3.65 -26.57
CA GLU A 370 2.84 -3.70 -25.15
C GLU A 370 3.54 -5.00 -24.75
N THR A 371 3.42 -6.05 -25.56
CA THR A 371 4.10 -7.33 -25.37
C THR A 371 5.61 -7.24 -25.60
N GLU A 372 6.09 -6.21 -26.31
CA GLU A 372 7.51 -5.97 -26.57
C GLU A 372 8.16 -5.26 -25.38
N MET A 373 8.72 -6.07 -24.46
CA MET A 373 9.19 -5.59 -23.16
C MET A 373 10.68 -5.25 -23.10
N THR A 374 11.44 -5.42 -24.17
CA THR A 374 12.87 -5.07 -24.26
C THR A 374 13.08 -3.81 -25.08
N LEU A 375 14.24 -3.17 -24.94
CA LEU A 375 14.57 -1.97 -25.69
C LEU A 375 14.94 -2.34 -27.13
N ARG A 376 14.30 -1.71 -28.12
CA ARG A 376 14.58 -1.96 -29.54
C ARG A 376 15.57 -0.93 -30.10
N PRO A 377 16.31 -1.26 -31.16
CA PRO A 377 17.15 -0.29 -31.87
C PRO A 377 16.34 0.93 -32.34
N ASP A 378 15.12 0.72 -32.84
CA ASP A 378 14.26 1.81 -33.33
C ASP A 378 13.82 2.77 -32.23
N ASP A 379 13.70 2.29 -30.99
CA ASP A 379 13.35 3.12 -29.83
C ASP A 379 14.51 4.09 -29.50
N LEU A 380 15.75 3.60 -29.59
CA LEU A 380 16.95 4.43 -29.41
C LEU A 380 17.07 5.48 -30.51
N ILE A 381 16.77 5.11 -31.75
CA ILE A 381 16.83 6.03 -32.90
C ILE A 381 15.81 7.15 -32.72
N ALA A 382 14.58 6.81 -32.35
CA ALA A 382 13.55 7.80 -32.06
C ALA A 382 13.94 8.73 -30.90
N ALA A 383 14.55 8.19 -29.84
CA ALA A 383 15.09 8.99 -28.74
C ALA A 383 16.19 9.97 -29.18
N ILE A 384 17.13 9.53 -30.03
CA ILE A 384 18.19 10.39 -30.57
C ILE A 384 17.59 11.47 -31.49
N ARG A 385 16.59 11.14 -32.32
CA ARG A 385 15.88 12.13 -33.14
C ARG A 385 15.18 13.20 -32.30
N TYR A 386 14.50 12.80 -31.23
CA TYR A 386 13.85 13.74 -30.31
C TYR A 386 14.87 14.68 -29.65
N MET A 387 16.03 14.15 -29.24
CA MET A 387 17.15 14.98 -28.74
C MET A 387 17.67 16.00 -29.75
N LEU A 388 17.78 15.61 -31.03
CA LEU A 388 18.22 16.52 -32.09
C LEU A 388 17.20 17.65 -32.28
N GLN A 389 15.91 17.33 -32.31
CA GLN A 389 14.83 18.33 -32.42
C GLN A 389 14.85 19.31 -31.24
N LEU A 390 15.04 18.83 -30.01
CA LEU A 390 15.21 19.69 -28.84
C LEU A 390 16.40 20.64 -28.98
N SER A 391 17.54 20.15 -29.49
CA SER A 391 18.75 20.98 -29.69
C SER A 391 18.62 21.98 -30.84
N GLU A 392 17.78 21.70 -31.84
CA GLU A 392 17.48 22.64 -32.93
C GLU A 392 16.55 23.78 -32.49
N GLY A 393 15.72 23.55 -31.46
CA GLY A 393 14.73 24.52 -30.98
C GLY A 393 13.56 24.71 -31.95
N GLU A 394 13.38 23.80 -32.90
CA GLU A 394 12.30 23.81 -33.90
C GLU A 394 11.28 22.71 -33.58
N GLY A 395 10.00 23.06 -33.33
CA GLY A 395 8.87 22.11 -33.23
C GLY A 395 8.02 22.16 -31.96
N GLU A 396 7.00 21.29 -31.86
CA GLU A 396 6.12 21.06 -30.70
C GLU A 396 6.80 20.22 -29.58
N VAL A 397 8.12 20.14 -29.58
CA VAL A 397 8.91 19.20 -28.78
C VAL A 397 9.38 19.88 -27.49
N GLU A 398 8.99 19.34 -26.34
CA GLU A 398 9.27 19.93 -25.04
C GLU A 398 10.07 18.99 -24.12
N VAL A 399 10.76 19.61 -23.16
CA VAL A 399 11.47 18.95 -22.06
C VAL A 399 10.44 18.44 -21.05
N ASP A 400 10.67 17.25 -20.48
CA ASP A 400 9.79 16.67 -19.49
C ASP A 400 10.00 17.27 -18.10
N ASP A 401 8.90 17.61 -17.45
CA ASP A 401 8.88 17.84 -16.01
C ASP A 401 8.82 16.49 -15.28
N ILE A 402 9.84 16.23 -14.46
CA ILE A 402 10.01 14.97 -13.75
C ILE A 402 8.98 14.81 -12.62
N ASP A 403 8.41 15.91 -12.14
CA ASP A 403 7.50 15.95 -11.00
C ASP A 403 6.03 15.89 -11.43
N HIS A 404 5.77 16.08 -12.74
CA HIS A 404 4.46 15.87 -13.34
C HIS A 404 3.93 14.44 -13.08
N LEU A 405 2.67 14.31 -12.62
CA LEU A 405 2.05 13.01 -12.32
C LEU A 405 1.82 12.13 -13.57
N GLY A 406 2.01 12.65 -14.77
CA GLY A 406 2.10 11.85 -16.00
C GLY A 406 3.40 11.06 -16.15
N ASN A 407 4.41 11.39 -15.33
CA ASN A 407 5.75 10.79 -15.30
C ASN A 407 6.02 10.06 -13.96
N ARG A 408 5.16 10.26 -12.95
CA ARG A 408 5.15 9.52 -11.69
C ARG A 408 3.97 8.57 -11.64
N ARG A 409 4.17 7.37 -11.13
CA ARG A 409 3.07 6.41 -10.94
C ARG A 409 2.99 5.96 -9.49
N LEU A 410 1.82 5.51 -9.10
CA LEU A 410 1.59 4.83 -7.85
C LEU A 410 2.00 3.36 -7.99
N ARG A 411 2.82 2.88 -7.07
CA ARG A 411 2.98 1.45 -6.80
C ARG A 411 2.02 1.06 -5.69
N THR A 412 1.10 0.19 -6.05
CA THR A 412 0.09 -0.38 -5.16
C THR A 412 0.64 -1.61 -4.44
N ILE A 413 -0.10 -2.07 -3.43
CA ILE A 413 0.32 -3.18 -2.56
C ILE A 413 0.61 -4.48 -3.33
N ASP A 414 -0.13 -4.75 -4.42
CA ASP A 414 0.06 -5.93 -5.26
C ASP A 414 1.39 -5.91 -5.99
N GLU A 415 1.77 -4.80 -6.63
CA GLU A 415 3.06 -4.66 -7.29
C GLU A 415 4.22 -4.76 -6.30
N LEU A 416 4.09 -4.13 -5.13
CA LEU A 416 5.11 -4.15 -4.08
C LEU A 416 5.28 -5.56 -3.49
N ALA A 417 4.17 -6.24 -3.19
CA ALA A 417 4.18 -7.59 -2.66
C ALA A 417 4.68 -8.60 -3.70
N SER A 418 4.26 -8.49 -4.95
CA SER A 418 4.74 -9.34 -6.05
C SER A 418 6.24 -9.21 -6.26
N ASP A 419 6.81 -8.01 -6.17
CA ASP A 419 8.26 -7.81 -6.31
C ASP A 419 9.06 -8.44 -5.16
N GLU A 420 8.61 -8.30 -3.92
CA GLU A 420 9.28 -8.96 -2.78
C GLU A 420 9.12 -10.48 -2.82
N LEU A 421 7.93 -10.99 -3.14
CA LEU A 421 7.73 -12.43 -3.34
C LEU A 421 8.59 -12.96 -4.48
N ARG A 422 8.69 -12.24 -5.60
CA ARG A 422 9.53 -12.62 -6.73
C ARG A 422 10.99 -12.79 -6.31
N LYS A 423 11.54 -11.90 -5.48
CA LYS A 423 12.90 -12.06 -4.92
C LYS A 423 13.02 -13.34 -4.09
N GLY A 424 12.01 -13.63 -3.25
CA GLY A 424 11.92 -14.86 -2.48
C GLY A 424 11.93 -16.11 -3.37
N PHE A 425 11.09 -16.13 -4.40
CA PHE A 425 10.99 -17.26 -5.33
C PHE A 425 12.20 -17.39 -6.26
N LEU A 426 12.88 -16.31 -6.64
CA LEU A 426 14.15 -16.37 -7.38
C LEU A 426 15.25 -17.03 -6.53
N LYS A 427 15.28 -16.77 -5.22
CA LYS A 427 16.16 -17.46 -4.28
C LYS A 427 15.80 -18.94 -4.15
N LEU A 428 14.50 -19.24 -4.05
CA LEU A 428 13.99 -20.61 -4.07
C LEU A 428 14.42 -21.35 -5.34
N ARG A 429 14.30 -20.71 -6.51
CA ARG A 429 14.69 -21.29 -7.80
C ARG A 429 16.15 -21.75 -7.78
N ARG A 430 17.07 -20.89 -7.35
CA ARG A 430 18.50 -21.23 -7.25
C ARG A 430 18.74 -22.43 -6.31
N THR A 431 18.13 -22.41 -5.12
CA THR A 431 18.26 -23.51 -4.14
C THR A 431 17.67 -24.82 -4.65
N VAL A 432 16.55 -24.77 -5.38
CA VAL A 432 15.92 -25.96 -5.99
C VAL A 432 16.81 -26.52 -7.10
N GLN A 433 17.35 -25.67 -7.98
CA GLN A 433 18.27 -26.09 -9.05
C GLN A 433 19.55 -26.73 -8.49
N GLU A 434 20.13 -26.15 -7.45
CA GLU A 434 21.30 -26.73 -6.76
C GLU A 434 20.96 -28.09 -6.12
N ARG A 435 19.81 -28.22 -5.46
CA ARG A 435 19.37 -29.48 -4.83
C ARG A 435 19.05 -30.58 -5.83
N MET A 436 18.53 -30.22 -7.00
CA MET A 436 18.27 -31.17 -8.09
C MET A 436 19.56 -31.82 -8.60
N SER A 437 20.69 -31.11 -8.57
CA SER A 437 21.99 -31.65 -9.00
C SER A 437 22.73 -32.44 -7.91
N LEU A 438 22.40 -32.24 -6.64
CA LEU A 438 23.08 -32.89 -5.52
C LEU A 438 22.40 -34.17 -5.01
N LYS A 439 21.09 -34.30 -5.19
CA LYS A 439 20.31 -35.45 -4.67
C LYS A 439 20.19 -36.56 -5.71
N ASP A 440 19.96 -37.79 -5.25
CA ASP A 440 19.63 -38.90 -6.13
C ASP A 440 18.19 -38.78 -6.67
N VAL A 441 18.02 -39.14 -7.95
CA VAL A 441 16.75 -38.98 -8.69
C VAL A 441 15.60 -39.80 -8.08
N THR A 442 15.88 -40.84 -7.32
CA THR A 442 14.87 -41.72 -6.70
C THR A 442 14.26 -41.17 -5.41
N GLU A 443 14.99 -40.37 -4.63
CA GLU A 443 14.54 -39.86 -3.32
C GLU A 443 13.95 -38.44 -3.36
N MET A 444 14.04 -37.79 -4.52
CA MET A 444 13.61 -36.42 -4.65
C MET A 444 12.08 -36.33 -4.79
N SER A 445 11.45 -35.46 -4.00
CA SER A 445 10.05 -35.07 -4.14
C SER A 445 9.93 -33.54 -4.10
N PRO A 446 8.84 -32.92 -4.57
CA PRO A 446 8.63 -31.48 -4.42
C PRO A 446 8.84 -30.98 -2.99
N ARG A 447 8.33 -31.72 -1.98
CA ARG A 447 8.52 -31.38 -0.56
C ARG A 447 9.97 -31.42 -0.10
N THR A 448 10.77 -32.37 -0.58
CA THR A 448 12.19 -32.48 -0.15
C THR A 448 13.11 -31.51 -0.88
N LEU A 449 12.68 -30.96 -2.02
CA LEU A 449 13.42 -29.96 -2.80
C LEU A 449 13.16 -28.54 -2.33
N ILE A 450 11.92 -28.22 -1.94
CA ILE A 450 11.53 -26.85 -1.62
C ILE A 450 11.78 -26.51 -0.15
N ASN A 451 12.36 -25.33 0.08
CA ASN A 451 12.51 -24.76 1.41
C ASN A 451 11.53 -23.58 1.61
N PRO A 452 10.48 -23.74 2.43
CA PRO A 452 9.48 -22.69 2.63
C PRO A 452 10.06 -21.44 3.31
N LYS A 453 11.15 -21.57 4.09
CA LYS A 453 11.75 -20.44 4.82
C LYS A 453 12.16 -19.27 3.92
N SER A 454 12.49 -19.54 2.66
CA SER A 454 12.85 -18.49 1.71
C SER A 454 11.68 -17.59 1.33
N ILE A 455 10.47 -18.15 1.27
CA ILE A 455 9.24 -17.45 0.92
C ILE A 455 8.62 -16.83 2.16
N SER A 456 8.50 -17.59 3.25
CA SER A 456 7.95 -17.06 4.51
C SER A 456 8.75 -15.86 5.01
N ALA A 457 10.09 -15.89 4.93
CA ALA A 457 10.93 -14.76 5.31
C ALA A 457 10.73 -13.53 4.40
N ALA A 458 10.39 -13.72 3.12
CA ALA A 458 10.09 -12.61 2.21
C ALA A 458 8.75 -11.96 2.55
N ILE A 459 7.73 -12.77 2.87
CA ILE A 459 6.42 -12.30 3.36
C ILE A 459 6.59 -11.53 4.67
N ASP A 460 7.28 -12.13 5.65
CA ASP A 460 7.55 -11.52 6.96
C ASP A 460 8.36 -10.23 6.83
N TYR A 461 9.30 -10.16 5.89
CA TYR A 461 10.07 -8.95 5.62
C TYR A 461 9.17 -7.84 5.05
N PHE A 462 8.37 -8.13 4.03
CA PHE A 462 7.52 -7.15 3.37
C PHE A 462 6.50 -6.54 4.35
N PHE A 463 5.71 -7.38 5.04
CA PHE A 463 4.68 -6.91 5.96
C PHE A 463 5.22 -6.52 7.35
N GLY A 464 6.34 -7.09 7.79
CA GLY A 464 6.87 -6.90 9.15
C GLY A 464 8.02 -5.92 9.27
N ARG A 465 8.86 -5.74 8.25
CA ARG A 465 10.07 -4.91 8.33
C ARG A 465 10.23 -3.89 7.20
N GLY A 466 9.38 -3.95 6.17
CA GLY A 466 9.41 -3.02 5.05
C GLY A 466 9.14 -1.59 5.51
N GLU A 467 9.84 -0.61 4.91
CA GLU A 467 9.69 0.82 5.26
C GLU A 467 8.28 1.37 4.99
N LEU A 468 7.57 0.76 4.04
CA LEU A 468 6.21 1.12 3.66
C LEU A 468 5.16 0.42 4.53
N SER A 469 5.52 -0.64 5.27
CA SER A 469 4.63 -1.29 6.22
C SER A 469 4.77 -0.62 7.59
N GLN A 470 3.78 0.18 7.94
CA GLN A 470 3.78 1.03 9.13
C GLN A 470 2.71 0.54 10.10
N VAL A 471 2.93 0.76 11.40
CA VAL A 471 1.87 0.56 12.41
C VAL A 471 0.76 1.55 12.10
N VAL A 472 -0.49 1.09 12.09
CA VAL A 472 -1.63 1.96 11.74
C VAL A 472 -1.80 3.01 12.83
N ASP A 473 -2.04 4.24 12.38
CA ASP A 473 -2.39 5.35 13.26
C ASP A 473 -3.88 5.18 13.63
N GLN A 474 -4.18 4.66 14.82
CA GLN A 474 -5.55 4.29 15.25
C GLN A 474 -6.10 5.20 16.34
N THR A 475 -5.64 6.45 16.39
CA THR A 475 -6.16 7.42 17.36
C THR A 475 -7.67 7.56 17.23
N ASN A 476 -8.18 7.70 15.99
CA ASN A 476 -9.59 7.81 15.65
C ASN A 476 -9.85 7.31 14.21
N PRO A 477 -11.13 7.15 13.76
CA PRO A 477 -11.45 6.65 12.42
C PRO A 477 -10.83 7.44 11.26
N LEU A 478 -10.74 8.77 11.39
CA LEU A 478 -10.16 9.64 10.37
C LEU A 478 -8.64 9.42 10.24
N SER A 479 -7.93 9.28 11.36
CA SER A 479 -6.49 9.03 11.38
C SER A 479 -6.13 7.75 10.61
N MET A 480 -6.90 6.69 10.88
CA MET A 480 -6.77 5.39 10.24
C MET A 480 -7.01 5.48 8.72
N LEU A 481 -8.15 6.05 8.31
CA LEU A 481 -8.49 6.19 6.89
C LEU A 481 -7.50 7.08 6.13
N ALA A 482 -7.03 8.17 6.76
CA ALA A 482 -6.02 9.05 6.17
C ALA A 482 -4.67 8.34 6.02
N HIS A 483 -4.33 7.39 6.90
CA HIS A 483 -3.11 6.60 6.79
C HIS A 483 -3.23 5.54 5.67
N GLU A 484 -4.38 4.89 5.52
CA GLU A 484 -4.65 3.94 4.42
C GLU A 484 -4.54 4.58 3.03
N ARG A 485 -4.90 5.87 2.94
CA ARG A 485 -4.86 6.70 1.73
C ARG A 485 -3.57 7.52 1.57
N ARG A 486 -2.56 7.25 2.41
CA ARG A 486 -1.28 7.95 2.40
C ARG A 486 -0.45 7.53 1.20
N LEU A 487 0.23 8.50 0.61
CA LEU A 487 1.20 8.36 -0.45
C LEU A 487 2.59 8.69 0.08
N SER A 488 3.57 7.85 -0.23
CA SER A 488 4.96 8.06 0.15
C SER A 488 5.86 8.11 -1.08
N ALA A 489 6.61 9.20 -1.26
CA ALA A 489 7.72 9.26 -2.22
C ALA A 489 8.99 8.56 -1.72
N LEU A 490 9.00 8.13 -0.45
CA LEU A 490 10.09 7.40 0.20
C LEU A 490 9.97 5.89 -0.03
N GLY A 491 11.00 5.12 0.34
CA GLY A 491 11.00 3.66 0.25
C GLY A 491 11.93 3.12 -0.85
N PRO A 492 11.93 1.80 -1.08
CA PRO A 492 12.82 1.16 -2.03
C PRO A 492 12.57 1.67 -3.46
N GLY A 493 13.62 2.13 -4.15
CA GLY A 493 13.51 2.72 -5.49
C GLY A 493 12.94 4.15 -5.53
N GLY A 494 12.50 4.68 -4.38
CA GLY A 494 12.02 6.04 -4.23
C GLY A 494 13.12 7.03 -3.82
N LEU A 495 12.71 8.16 -3.27
CA LEU A 495 13.60 9.22 -2.81
C LEU A 495 14.05 8.99 -1.37
N ASN A 496 15.18 9.60 -1.02
CA ASN A 496 15.64 9.68 0.36
C ASN A 496 15.46 11.11 0.87
N ARG A 497 15.06 11.29 2.13
CA ARG A 497 14.83 12.60 2.78
C ARG A 497 15.99 13.58 2.58
N LYS A 498 17.24 13.10 2.64
CA LYS A 498 18.45 13.94 2.48
C LYS A 498 18.76 14.29 1.02
N ARG A 499 18.26 13.52 0.06
CA ARG A 499 18.51 13.70 -1.38
C ARG A 499 17.36 14.42 -2.10
N ALA A 500 16.19 14.50 -1.48
CA ALA A 500 15.05 15.20 -2.03
C ALA A 500 15.26 16.72 -1.96
N GLY A 501 15.37 17.35 -3.14
CA GLY A 501 15.45 18.80 -3.29
C GLY A 501 14.11 19.50 -3.02
N PHE A 502 14.08 20.81 -3.25
CA PHE A 502 12.89 21.64 -3.07
C PHE A 502 11.79 21.31 -4.09
N GLU A 503 12.13 21.16 -5.37
CA GLU A 503 11.20 20.91 -6.49
C GLU A 503 10.23 19.75 -6.20
N VAL A 504 10.76 18.63 -5.71
CA VAL A 504 9.95 17.42 -5.43
C VAL A 504 9.00 17.60 -4.25
N ARG A 505 9.25 18.56 -3.37
CA ARG A 505 8.41 18.84 -2.19
C ARG A 505 7.31 19.86 -2.50
N ASP A 506 7.41 20.55 -3.62
CA ASP A 506 6.50 21.60 -4.00
C ASP A 506 5.17 21.03 -4.53
N VAL A 507 4.13 21.87 -4.53
CA VAL A 507 2.82 21.51 -5.06
C VAL A 507 2.83 21.74 -6.57
N HIS A 508 2.80 20.65 -7.33
CA HIS A 508 2.72 20.71 -8.79
C HIS A 508 1.26 20.76 -9.26
N ILE A 509 0.95 21.48 -10.35
CA ILE A 509 -0.43 21.67 -10.85
C ILE A 509 -1.16 20.35 -11.18
N SER A 510 -0.44 19.37 -11.73
CA SER A 510 -0.95 18.01 -11.96
C SER A 510 -1.51 17.30 -10.72
N HIS A 511 -1.20 17.77 -9.50
CA HIS A 511 -1.78 17.26 -8.26
C HIS A 511 -3.30 17.53 -8.15
N TYR A 512 -3.83 18.51 -8.89
CA TYR A 512 -5.25 18.86 -8.86
C TYR A 512 -6.14 17.63 -9.06
N GLY A 513 -7.07 17.42 -8.13
CA GLY A 513 -8.00 16.29 -8.16
C GLY A 513 -7.39 14.91 -7.85
N ARG A 514 -6.07 14.82 -7.63
CA ARG A 514 -5.33 13.55 -7.48
C ARG A 514 -4.64 13.43 -6.11
N ILE A 515 -3.92 14.46 -5.71
CA ILE A 515 -3.19 14.53 -4.44
C ILE A 515 -3.63 15.80 -3.71
N CYS A 516 -3.95 15.69 -2.43
CA CYS A 516 -4.33 16.85 -1.63
C CYS A 516 -3.14 17.81 -1.47
N PRO A 517 -3.29 19.10 -1.83
CA PRO A 517 -2.22 20.09 -1.66
C PRO A 517 -2.03 20.54 -0.20
N ILE A 518 -3.03 20.32 0.65
CA ILE A 518 -3.06 20.80 2.05
C ILE A 518 -2.57 19.70 3.02
N GLU A 519 -2.93 18.45 2.78
CA GLU A 519 -2.73 17.36 3.73
C GLU A 519 -1.34 16.73 3.56
N THR A 520 -0.38 17.26 4.32
CA THR A 520 0.99 16.74 4.43
C THR A 520 1.48 16.90 5.88
N PRO A 521 2.35 16.00 6.38
CA PRO A 521 3.03 16.22 7.65
C PRO A 521 3.89 17.49 7.63
N GLU A 522 3.92 18.19 8.77
CA GLU A 522 4.84 19.30 8.99
C GLU A 522 6.29 18.78 9.19
N GLY A 523 7.28 19.63 8.91
CA GLY A 523 8.70 19.32 9.16
C GLY A 523 9.40 18.59 8.02
N THR A 524 10.31 17.65 8.34
CA THR A 524 11.26 17.09 7.34
C THR A 524 10.61 16.25 6.23
N ASN A 525 9.37 15.81 6.42
CA ASN A 525 8.61 14.99 5.46
C ASN A 525 7.64 15.80 4.59
N ILE A 526 7.60 17.13 4.72
CA ILE A 526 6.73 17.98 3.91
C ILE A 526 6.92 17.71 2.41
N GLY A 527 5.82 17.48 1.70
CA GLY A 527 5.77 17.18 0.26
C GLY A 527 6.29 15.78 -0.14
N LEU A 528 6.88 15.03 0.79
CA LEU A 528 7.34 13.64 0.54
C LEU A 528 6.30 12.61 0.97
N ILE A 529 5.42 13.01 1.88
CA ILE A 529 4.25 12.25 2.31
C ILE A 529 3.04 13.12 2.02
N SER A 530 2.10 12.61 1.24
CA SER A 530 0.88 13.32 0.87
C SER A 530 -0.32 12.39 1.02
N SER A 531 -1.53 12.94 1.01
CA SER A 531 -2.76 12.14 1.00
C SER A 531 -3.44 12.20 -0.37
N LEU A 532 -4.11 11.12 -0.76
CA LEU A 532 -4.96 11.11 -1.95
C LEU A 532 -6.12 12.10 -1.82
N ALA A 533 -6.45 12.80 -2.91
CA ALA A 533 -7.68 13.59 -3.00
C ALA A 533 -8.92 12.69 -2.96
N ILE A 534 -10.09 13.23 -2.59
CA ILE A 534 -11.31 12.44 -2.31
C ILE A 534 -11.70 11.52 -3.48
N TYR A 535 -11.76 12.07 -4.69
CA TYR A 535 -12.17 11.34 -5.90
C TYR A 535 -10.99 10.77 -6.70
N SER A 536 -9.80 10.72 -6.10
CA SER A 536 -8.61 10.21 -6.78
C SER A 536 -8.74 8.71 -7.05
N GLY A 537 -8.44 8.29 -8.26
CA GLY A 537 -8.43 6.89 -8.70
C GLY A 537 -7.09 6.50 -9.29
N VAL A 538 -6.93 5.20 -9.55
CA VAL A 538 -5.73 4.64 -10.19
C VAL A 538 -6.15 3.83 -11.40
N ASP A 539 -5.52 4.12 -12.54
CA ASP A 539 -5.75 3.38 -13.79
C ASP A 539 -5.03 2.01 -13.80
N SER A 540 -5.12 1.29 -14.93
CA SER A 540 -4.48 -0.03 -15.08
C SER A 540 -2.94 0.01 -15.18
N TYR A 541 -2.35 1.19 -15.37
CA TYR A 541 -0.89 1.38 -15.46
C TYR A 541 -0.29 1.94 -14.17
N GLY A 542 -1.12 2.28 -13.18
CA GLY A 542 -0.71 2.87 -11.91
C GLY A 542 -0.67 4.40 -11.92
N PHE A 543 -1.16 5.09 -12.96
CA PHE A 543 -1.24 6.55 -12.94
C PHE A 543 -2.47 7.03 -12.18
N LEU A 544 -2.30 8.15 -11.47
CA LEU A 544 -3.41 8.80 -10.77
C LEU A 544 -4.33 9.48 -11.78
N VAL A 545 -5.62 9.20 -11.66
CA VAL A 545 -6.70 9.74 -12.47
C VAL A 545 -7.70 10.48 -11.60
N THR A 546 -8.41 11.42 -12.21
CA THR A 546 -9.47 12.16 -11.53
C THR A 546 -10.68 12.30 -12.46
N PRO A 547 -11.93 12.26 -11.94
CA PRO A 547 -13.12 12.26 -12.77
C PRO A 547 -13.52 13.68 -13.19
N TYR A 548 -13.99 13.80 -14.43
CA TYR A 548 -14.55 15.04 -14.98
C TYR A 548 -15.86 14.75 -15.72
N ARG A 549 -16.79 15.70 -15.71
CA ARG A 549 -18.01 15.60 -16.54
C ARG A 549 -17.75 16.16 -17.92
N LYS A 550 -18.18 15.43 -18.95
CA LYS A 550 -18.00 15.85 -20.34
C LYS A 550 -18.96 16.97 -20.72
N VAL A 551 -18.46 17.92 -21.50
CA VAL A 551 -19.23 19.02 -22.08
C VAL A 551 -19.28 18.84 -23.59
N SER A 552 -20.49 18.88 -24.16
CA SER A 552 -20.68 18.79 -25.61
C SER A 552 -21.54 19.95 -26.09
N LYS A 553 -20.99 20.82 -26.94
CA LYS A 553 -21.68 22.00 -27.50
C LYS A 553 -22.35 22.85 -26.40
N ASN A 554 -21.58 23.21 -25.37
CA ASN A 554 -22.00 23.97 -24.18
C ASN A 554 -22.97 23.24 -23.24
N LYS A 555 -23.41 22.03 -23.57
CA LYS A 555 -24.28 21.23 -22.71
C LYS A 555 -23.45 20.33 -21.82
N LEU A 556 -23.67 20.45 -20.52
CA LEU A 556 -23.15 19.53 -19.53
C LEU A 556 -23.84 18.18 -19.67
N THR A 557 -23.06 17.11 -19.80
CA THR A 557 -23.57 15.74 -19.86
C THR A 557 -23.36 15.03 -18.51
N ASP A 558 -24.12 13.96 -18.27
CA ASP A 558 -23.94 13.11 -17.08
C ASP A 558 -22.78 12.11 -17.25
N ASP A 559 -22.14 12.06 -18.42
CA ASP A 559 -21.02 11.18 -18.70
C ASP A 559 -19.77 11.65 -17.96
N VAL A 560 -19.27 10.79 -17.07
CA VAL A 560 -18.03 11.01 -16.31
C VAL A 560 -16.87 10.29 -16.98
N VAL A 561 -15.79 11.02 -17.26
CA VAL A 561 -14.55 10.50 -17.84
C VAL A 561 -13.42 10.69 -16.84
N TRP A 562 -12.62 9.64 -16.62
CA TRP A 562 -11.46 9.68 -15.76
C TRP A 562 -10.22 10.03 -16.58
N LEU A 563 -9.62 11.20 -16.31
CA LEU A 563 -8.48 11.68 -17.07
C LEU A 563 -7.18 11.52 -16.29
N ARG A 564 -6.13 11.05 -16.97
CA ARG A 564 -4.75 11.14 -16.47
C ARG A 564 -4.23 12.58 -16.54
N ALA A 565 -3.16 12.86 -15.82
CA ALA A 565 -2.56 14.19 -15.81
C ALA A 565 -2.09 14.66 -17.21
N ASP A 566 -1.64 13.74 -18.07
CA ASP A 566 -1.28 14.04 -19.46
C ASP A 566 -2.50 14.39 -20.33
N GLU A 567 -3.59 13.64 -20.20
CA GLU A 567 -4.83 13.89 -20.97
C GLU A 567 -5.50 15.20 -20.54
N GLU A 568 -5.41 15.52 -19.26
CA GLU A 568 -5.87 16.79 -18.71
C GLU A 568 -5.08 17.99 -19.25
N HIS A 569 -3.76 17.83 -19.43
CA HIS A 569 -2.89 18.93 -19.84
C HIS A 569 -3.29 19.54 -21.20
N ASP A 570 -3.74 18.71 -22.15
CA ASP A 570 -4.15 19.15 -23.49
C ASP A 570 -5.64 19.52 -23.60
N ALA A 571 -6.43 19.32 -22.54
CA ALA A 571 -7.87 19.59 -22.54
C ALA A 571 -8.21 20.97 -21.93
N TYR A 572 -9.35 21.53 -22.32
CA TYR A 572 -9.90 22.76 -21.70
C TYR A 572 -10.89 22.38 -20.60
N LEU A 573 -10.54 22.67 -19.34
CA LEU A 573 -11.33 22.29 -18.17
C LEU A 573 -11.88 23.52 -17.45
N ALA A 574 -13.19 23.55 -17.24
CA ALA A 574 -13.84 24.55 -16.39
C ALA A 574 -13.90 24.09 -14.92
N PRO A 575 -13.82 25.02 -13.96
CA PRO A 575 -13.94 24.68 -12.54
C PRO A 575 -15.38 24.31 -12.14
N ALA A 576 -15.53 23.64 -10.99
CA ALA A 576 -16.83 23.14 -10.52
C ALA A 576 -17.88 24.24 -10.25
N ASP A 577 -17.45 25.47 -10.01
CA ASP A 577 -18.25 26.66 -9.71
C ASP A 577 -18.72 27.43 -10.95
N ALA A 578 -18.18 27.11 -12.14
CA ALA A 578 -18.57 27.76 -13.40
C ALA A 578 -20.10 27.68 -13.59
N PRO A 579 -20.82 28.78 -13.86
CA PRO A 579 -22.29 28.83 -13.81
C PRO A 579 -22.94 27.94 -14.88
N VAL A 580 -23.96 27.19 -14.48
CA VAL A 580 -24.71 26.28 -15.36
C VAL A 580 -26.21 26.47 -15.10
N VAL A 581 -26.94 26.82 -16.15
CA VAL A 581 -28.40 27.03 -16.14
C VAL A 581 -29.02 26.08 -17.15
N ASP A 582 -30.06 25.33 -16.76
CA ASP A 582 -30.72 24.32 -17.59
C ASP A 582 -29.76 23.32 -18.27
N GLY A 583 -28.67 22.98 -17.57
CA GLY A 583 -27.64 22.06 -18.07
C GLY A 583 -26.73 22.64 -19.15
N LYS A 584 -26.75 23.96 -19.39
CA LYS A 584 -25.80 24.66 -20.26
C LYS A 584 -24.89 25.57 -19.47
N ILE A 585 -23.64 25.64 -19.88
CA ILE A 585 -22.69 26.58 -19.27
C ILE A 585 -23.01 28.00 -19.73
N GLU A 586 -23.15 28.91 -18.76
CA GLU A 586 -23.53 30.30 -18.97
C GLU A 586 -22.30 31.22 -19.00
N GLY A 587 -22.31 32.23 -19.86
CA GLY A 587 -21.24 33.23 -20.01
C GLY A 587 -20.55 33.21 -21.39
N GLU A 588 -20.14 34.39 -21.86
CA GLU A 588 -19.41 34.54 -23.12
C GLU A 588 -17.96 34.08 -23.02
N GLN A 589 -17.34 34.29 -21.86
CA GLN A 589 -15.99 33.83 -21.55
C GLN A 589 -15.96 33.19 -20.17
N ILE A 590 -15.35 32.01 -20.10
CA ILE A 590 -15.25 31.20 -18.91
C ILE A 590 -13.78 30.95 -18.63
N ILE A 591 -13.41 31.03 -17.36
CA ILE A 591 -12.07 30.66 -16.91
C ILE A 591 -11.92 29.15 -17.08
N ALA A 592 -10.95 28.74 -17.88
CA ALA A 592 -10.58 27.35 -18.07
C ALA A 592 -9.11 27.14 -17.74
N ARG A 593 -8.78 25.96 -17.22
CA ARG A 593 -7.40 25.49 -17.14
C ARG A 593 -7.02 24.82 -18.46
N TRP A 594 -5.89 25.23 -19.02
CA TRP A 594 -5.30 24.62 -20.22
C TRP A 594 -3.77 24.69 -20.12
N ARG A 595 -3.08 23.55 -20.30
CA ARG A 595 -1.62 23.42 -20.20
C ARG A 595 -0.98 23.97 -18.91
N GLY A 596 -1.74 23.96 -17.82
CA GLY A 596 -1.30 24.47 -16.51
C GLY A 596 -1.55 25.96 -16.28
N ASP A 597 -2.04 26.69 -17.27
CA ASP A 597 -2.40 28.10 -17.12
C ASP A 597 -3.92 28.30 -17.06
N PHE A 598 -4.33 29.41 -16.45
CA PHE A 598 -5.72 29.87 -16.47
C PHE A 598 -5.93 30.78 -17.67
N VAL A 599 -6.83 30.38 -18.57
CA VAL A 599 -7.16 31.09 -19.81
C VAL A 599 -8.64 31.40 -19.86
N LEU A 600 -9.00 32.55 -20.40
CA LEU A 600 -10.39 32.89 -20.70
C LEU A 600 -10.75 32.38 -22.10
N VAL A 601 -11.70 31.46 -22.17
CA VAL A 601 -12.15 30.86 -23.43
C VAL A 601 -13.67 30.91 -23.55
N PRO A 602 -14.22 30.91 -24.78
CA PRO A 602 -15.65 30.82 -24.94
C PRO A 602 -16.18 29.45 -24.50
N ALA A 603 -17.45 29.41 -24.06
CA ALA A 603 -18.08 28.23 -23.48
C ALA A 603 -18.10 27.00 -24.41
N ASP A 604 -17.98 27.20 -25.72
CA ASP A 604 -17.97 26.14 -26.75
C ASP A 604 -16.63 25.40 -26.88
N LYS A 605 -15.55 26.00 -26.38
CA LYS A 605 -14.24 25.36 -26.30
C LYS A 605 -14.09 24.48 -25.06
N ILE A 606 -14.93 24.66 -24.04
CA ILE A 606 -14.88 23.85 -22.82
C ILE A 606 -15.22 22.40 -23.16
N GLN A 607 -14.31 21.49 -22.81
CA GLN A 607 -14.46 20.06 -23.06
C GLN A 607 -14.93 19.31 -21.80
N TYR A 608 -14.49 19.77 -20.63
CA TYR A 608 -14.74 19.10 -19.35
C TYR A 608 -15.01 20.11 -18.25
N ILE A 609 -15.73 19.67 -17.22
CA ILE A 609 -15.92 20.41 -15.96
C ILE A 609 -15.67 19.47 -14.77
N ASP A 610 -15.14 20.01 -13.68
CA ASP A 610 -14.94 19.28 -12.42
C ASP A 610 -16.26 18.65 -11.91
N VAL A 611 -16.17 17.50 -11.25
CA VAL A 611 -17.37 16.81 -10.71
C VAL A 611 -17.90 17.45 -9.43
N ALA A 612 -17.01 18.02 -8.62
CA ALA A 612 -17.33 18.61 -7.32
C ALA A 612 -16.25 19.63 -6.90
N PRO A 613 -16.60 20.72 -6.17
CA PRO A 613 -15.60 21.65 -5.63
C PRO A 613 -14.62 20.98 -4.66
N SER A 614 -15.07 19.97 -3.92
CA SER A 614 -14.23 19.19 -3.01
C SER A 614 -13.23 18.26 -3.71
N GLN A 615 -13.26 18.17 -5.04
CA GLN A 615 -12.38 17.30 -5.81
C GLN A 615 -10.89 17.56 -5.57
N MET A 616 -10.50 18.81 -5.30
CA MET A 616 -9.11 19.21 -5.08
C MET A 616 -8.53 18.75 -3.73
N VAL A 617 -9.37 18.49 -2.73
CA VAL A 617 -8.92 18.28 -1.34
C VAL A 617 -8.92 16.81 -0.93
N GLY A 618 -8.17 16.51 0.12
CA GLY A 618 -8.16 15.22 0.81
C GLY A 618 -9.30 15.10 1.81
N VAL A 619 -9.42 13.92 2.40
CA VAL A 619 -10.52 13.60 3.33
C VAL A 619 -10.47 14.47 4.59
N SER A 620 -9.29 14.66 5.18
CA SER A 620 -9.14 15.45 6.41
C SER A 620 -9.47 16.94 6.19
N ALA A 621 -9.05 17.49 5.05
CA ALA A 621 -9.33 18.88 4.67
C ALA A 621 -10.80 19.06 4.28
N GLY A 622 -11.42 18.06 3.65
CA GLY A 622 -12.83 18.08 3.28
C GLY A 622 -13.82 18.04 4.46
N LEU A 623 -13.34 17.79 5.69
CA LEU A 623 -14.12 17.86 6.93
C LEU A 623 -14.09 19.26 7.59
N ILE A 624 -13.29 20.19 7.07
CA ILE A 624 -13.20 21.56 7.59
C ILE A 624 -14.32 22.40 6.92
N PRO A 625 -15.33 22.86 7.66
CA PRO A 625 -16.33 23.78 7.11
C PRO A 625 -15.67 25.11 6.79
N PHE A 626 -16.21 25.89 5.84
CA PHE A 626 -15.68 27.21 5.49
C PHE A 626 -14.17 27.25 5.16
N LEU A 627 -13.63 26.15 4.64
CA LEU A 627 -12.22 26.00 4.30
C LEU A 627 -11.71 27.12 3.38
N GLU A 628 -12.57 27.65 2.52
CA GLU A 628 -12.28 28.77 1.61
C GLU A 628 -11.98 30.10 2.32
N HIS A 629 -12.26 30.20 3.62
CA HIS A 629 -11.98 31.38 4.46
C HIS A 629 -10.75 31.21 5.37
N ASP A 630 -10.02 30.11 5.22
CA ASP A 630 -8.81 29.82 5.99
C ASP A 630 -7.54 29.89 5.13
N ASP A 631 -6.46 30.42 5.71
CA ASP A 631 -5.13 30.28 5.14
C ASP A 631 -4.73 28.79 5.02
N ALA A 632 -4.06 28.44 3.92
CA ALA A 632 -3.68 27.07 3.62
C ALA A 632 -2.82 26.42 4.71
N ASN A 633 -1.95 27.18 5.39
CA ASN A 633 -1.14 26.63 6.48
C ASN A 633 -1.99 26.27 7.70
N ARG A 634 -3.07 27.02 7.95
CA ARG A 634 -4.02 26.74 9.04
C ARG A 634 -4.91 25.55 8.70
N ALA A 635 -5.35 25.44 7.46
CA ALA A 635 -6.04 24.25 6.97
C ALA A 635 -5.18 22.98 7.08
N LEU A 636 -3.87 23.07 6.79
CA LEU A 636 -2.91 21.98 6.96
C LEU A 636 -2.81 21.57 8.44
N MET A 637 -2.64 22.54 9.34
CA MET A 637 -2.60 22.30 10.78
C MET A 637 -3.90 21.69 11.29
N GLY A 638 -5.05 22.21 10.85
CA GLY A 638 -6.38 21.71 11.18
C GLY A 638 -6.59 20.27 10.75
N SER A 639 -6.24 19.95 9.51
CA SER A 639 -6.26 18.58 8.96
C SER A 639 -5.38 17.63 9.78
N ASN A 640 -4.18 18.07 10.17
CA ASN A 640 -3.25 17.27 10.98
C ASN A 640 -3.75 17.06 12.41
N MET A 641 -4.37 18.07 13.03
CA MET A 641 -4.85 18.00 14.42
C MET A 641 -6.12 17.16 14.56
N GLN A 642 -7.01 17.15 13.57
CA GLN A 642 -8.19 16.28 13.58
C GLN A 642 -7.81 14.79 13.70
N ARG A 643 -6.69 14.38 13.08
CA ARG A 643 -6.17 12.99 13.20
C ARG A 643 -5.64 12.64 14.60
N GLN A 644 -5.38 13.64 15.44
CA GLN A 644 -4.88 13.47 16.81
C GLN A 644 -6.01 13.52 17.85
N ALA A 645 -7.25 13.78 17.43
CA ALA A 645 -8.39 13.88 18.34
C ALA A 645 -8.68 12.52 19.00
N VAL A 646 -8.65 12.48 20.32
CA VAL A 646 -8.90 11.25 21.10
C VAL A 646 -10.42 11.00 21.21
N PRO A 647 -10.90 9.76 21.00
CA PRO A 647 -12.29 9.40 21.18
C PRO A 647 -12.79 9.69 22.60
N LEU A 648 -13.90 10.43 22.68
CA LEU A 648 -14.52 10.81 23.94
C LEU A 648 -15.49 9.72 24.44
N LEU A 649 -15.74 9.72 25.74
CA LEU A 649 -16.70 8.79 26.40
C LEU A 649 -18.10 8.91 25.79
N ILE A 650 -18.54 10.14 25.52
CA ILE A 650 -19.81 10.47 24.86
C ILE A 650 -19.51 11.24 23.59
N THR A 651 -19.84 10.62 22.46
CA THR A 651 -19.69 11.20 21.12
C THR A 651 -20.83 12.14 20.78
N GLU A 652 -20.51 13.21 20.07
CA GLU A 652 -21.48 14.19 19.58
C GLU A 652 -21.16 14.54 18.12
N PRO A 653 -22.12 14.42 17.18
CA PRO A 653 -21.92 14.83 15.81
C PRO A 653 -21.76 16.36 15.74
N PRO A 654 -20.97 16.87 14.79
CA PRO A 654 -20.78 18.30 14.63
C PRO A 654 -22.08 18.99 14.21
N ILE A 655 -22.38 20.16 14.78
CA ILE A 655 -23.55 20.96 14.38
C ILE A 655 -23.31 21.60 13.00
N VAL A 656 -22.10 22.09 12.77
CA VAL A 656 -21.65 22.61 11.48
C VAL A 656 -20.84 21.52 10.78
N ALA A 657 -21.34 20.96 9.69
CA ALA A 657 -20.76 19.79 9.04
C ALA A 657 -20.60 20.01 7.53
N THR A 658 -19.72 19.25 6.88
CA THR A 658 -19.56 19.30 5.42
C THR A 658 -20.36 18.21 4.71
N GLY A 659 -20.80 17.19 5.43
CA GLY A 659 -21.48 16.00 4.92
C GLY A 659 -20.54 14.81 4.69
N MET A 660 -19.22 15.04 4.75
CA MET A 660 -18.19 14.00 4.59
C MET A 660 -18.07 13.09 5.82
N GLU A 661 -18.60 13.51 6.97
CA GLU A 661 -18.52 12.81 8.25
C GLU A 661 -19.07 11.38 8.14
N ARG A 662 -20.14 11.18 7.36
CA ARG A 662 -20.72 9.86 7.11
C ARG A 662 -19.82 9.00 6.24
N ASP A 663 -19.28 9.55 5.16
CA ASP A 663 -18.40 8.81 4.24
C ASP A 663 -17.10 8.37 4.95
N VAL A 664 -16.52 9.22 5.81
CA VAL A 664 -15.33 8.84 6.60
C VAL A 664 -15.64 7.71 7.57
N ALA A 665 -16.76 7.79 8.30
CA ALA A 665 -17.14 6.75 9.24
C ALA A 665 -17.43 5.42 8.52
N VAL A 666 -18.21 5.44 7.44
CA VAL A 666 -18.61 4.24 6.67
C VAL A 666 -17.42 3.50 6.06
N ASN A 667 -16.38 4.23 5.66
CA ASN A 667 -15.18 3.66 5.05
C ASN A 667 -14.11 3.25 6.09
N SER A 668 -14.31 3.51 7.39
CA SER A 668 -13.38 3.09 8.44
C SER A 668 -13.59 1.64 8.88
N GLY A 669 -12.50 0.93 9.17
CA GLY A 669 -12.53 -0.42 9.76
C GLY A 669 -13.00 -0.48 11.23
N LEU A 670 -13.25 0.67 11.89
CA LEU A 670 -13.63 0.70 13.31
C LEU A 670 -15.13 0.50 13.58
N ILE A 671 -15.98 0.69 12.57
CA ILE A 671 -17.44 0.50 12.65
C ILE A 671 -17.83 -0.90 12.14
N VAL A 672 -19.02 -1.38 12.52
CA VAL A 672 -19.54 -2.66 12.04
C VAL A 672 -20.59 -2.43 10.97
N ARG A 673 -20.42 -3.11 9.84
CA ARG A 673 -21.30 -3.06 8.67
C ARG A 673 -21.91 -4.42 8.39
N ALA A 674 -23.13 -4.46 7.88
CA ALA A 674 -23.79 -5.69 7.49
C ALA A 674 -23.17 -6.28 6.20
N GLU A 675 -22.72 -7.53 6.24
CA GLU A 675 -22.18 -8.23 5.06
C GLU A 675 -23.29 -8.64 4.08
N HIS A 676 -24.45 -9.00 4.61
CA HIS A 676 -25.62 -9.41 3.85
C HIS A 676 -26.86 -8.59 4.22
N LYS A 677 -27.78 -8.47 3.25
CA LYS A 677 -29.11 -7.93 3.46
C LYS A 677 -29.90 -8.88 4.38
N GLY A 678 -30.67 -8.34 5.32
CA GLY A 678 -31.43 -9.18 6.22
C GLY A 678 -32.32 -8.45 7.21
N VAL A 679 -32.82 -9.21 8.19
CA VAL A 679 -33.57 -8.69 9.33
C VAL A 679 -32.81 -9.01 10.61
N VAL A 680 -32.71 -8.04 11.51
CA VAL A 680 -32.09 -8.22 12.82
C VAL A 680 -32.95 -9.16 13.66
N THR A 681 -32.43 -10.35 13.94
CA THR A 681 -33.10 -11.40 14.74
C THR A 681 -32.75 -11.32 16.21
N TYR A 682 -31.58 -10.77 16.55
CA TYR A 682 -31.13 -10.57 17.92
C TYR A 682 -30.20 -9.35 17.99
N VAL A 683 -30.29 -8.59 19.08
CA VAL A 683 -29.39 -7.46 19.33
C VAL A 683 -29.22 -7.26 20.84
N ASP A 684 -27.96 -7.25 21.28
CA ASP A 684 -27.57 -6.80 22.61
C ASP A 684 -26.31 -5.91 22.54
N ALA A 685 -25.72 -5.60 23.70
CA ALA A 685 -24.54 -4.75 23.76
C ALA A 685 -23.28 -5.37 23.15
N ASP A 686 -23.22 -6.70 22.97
CA ASP A 686 -22.02 -7.48 22.64
C ASP A 686 -22.15 -8.21 21.31
N THR A 687 -23.36 -8.49 20.83
CA THR A 687 -23.65 -9.32 19.66
C THR A 687 -24.88 -8.79 18.90
N ILE A 688 -24.79 -8.82 17.57
CA ILE A 688 -25.91 -8.57 16.65
C ILE A 688 -26.07 -9.80 15.77
N GLU A 689 -27.28 -10.31 15.61
CA GLU A 689 -27.57 -11.41 14.68
C GLU A 689 -28.52 -10.96 13.58
N VAL A 690 -28.20 -11.34 12.35
CA VAL A 690 -28.98 -11.03 11.15
C VAL A 690 -29.39 -12.34 10.47
N ASN A 691 -30.67 -12.48 10.14
CA ASN A 691 -31.26 -13.68 9.54
C ASN A 691 -31.08 -14.99 10.34
N GLY A 692 -30.61 -14.91 11.60
CA GLY A 692 -30.30 -16.07 12.44
C GLY A 692 -29.03 -16.85 12.06
N SER A 693 -28.29 -16.41 11.04
CA SER A 693 -27.02 -17.03 10.61
C SER A 693 -25.83 -16.10 10.80
N ASP A 694 -26.00 -14.81 10.52
CA ASP A 694 -24.88 -13.87 10.48
C ASP A 694 -24.70 -13.26 11.87
N VAL A 695 -23.68 -13.71 12.59
CA VAL A 695 -23.38 -13.28 13.96
C VAL A 695 -22.22 -12.28 13.96
N TYR A 696 -22.51 -11.05 14.37
CA TYR A 696 -21.55 -9.96 14.50
C TYR A 696 -21.20 -9.76 15.97
N LYS A 697 -19.99 -10.17 16.38
CA LYS A 697 -19.48 -9.92 17.73
C LYS A 697 -18.85 -8.53 17.82
N LEU A 698 -19.35 -7.72 18.74
CA LEU A 698 -18.91 -6.34 18.96
C LEU A 698 -17.66 -6.30 19.86
N ARG A 699 -16.71 -5.41 19.53
CA ARG A 699 -15.52 -5.13 20.33
C ARG A 699 -15.85 -4.14 21.43
N LYS A 700 -15.76 -4.57 22.69
CA LYS A 700 -16.11 -3.78 23.88
C LYS A 700 -14.88 -3.41 24.67
N TYR A 701 -14.67 -2.11 24.89
CA TYR A 701 -13.57 -1.57 25.68
C TYR A 701 -12.21 -2.23 25.35
N VAL A 702 -11.83 -2.21 24.06
CA VAL A 702 -10.55 -2.76 23.58
C VAL A 702 -9.58 -1.61 23.35
N GLY A 703 -8.29 -1.81 23.70
CA GLY A 703 -7.24 -0.84 23.42
C GLY A 703 -6.86 -0.80 21.94
N LEU A 704 -6.68 0.40 21.41
CA LEU A 704 -6.08 0.66 20.09
C LEU A 704 -4.57 0.94 20.23
N ASN A 705 -3.85 1.04 19.11
CA ASN A 705 -2.38 1.21 19.10
C ASN A 705 -1.89 2.40 19.96
N GLU A 706 -2.63 3.50 20.00
CA GLU A 706 -2.32 4.71 20.78
C GLU A 706 -2.91 4.68 22.19
N ARG A 707 -3.29 3.49 22.68
CA ARG A 707 -3.91 3.27 24.00
C ARG A 707 -5.28 3.93 24.15
N THR A 708 -5.86 4.44 23.07
CA THR A 708 -7.25 4.90 23.05
C THR A 708 -8.20 3.71 23.09
N CYS A 709 -9.47 3.96 23.38
CA CYS A 709 -10.47 2.92 23.56
C CYS A 709 -11.38 2.78 22.34
N GLN A 710 -11.50 1.55 21.82
CA GLN A 710 -12.59 1.15 20.95
C GLN A 710 -13.71 0.52 21.76
N ASN A 711 -14.91 1.08 21.63
CA ASN A 711 -16.12 0.53 22.22
C ASN A 711 -17.26 0.59 21.22
N GLN A 712 -17.61 -0.57 20.65
CA GLN A 712 -18.67 -0.67 19.66
C GLN A 712 -20.04 -0.69 20.32
N LYS A 713 -21.00 0.03 19.74
CA LYS A 713 -22.36 0.17 20.28
C LYS A 713 -23.38 -0.12 19.18
N PRO A 714 -24.33 -1.05 19.39
CA PRO A 714 -25.36 -1.33 18.40
C PRO A 714 -26.22 -0.08 18.17
N ILE A 715 -26.54 0.20 16.90
CA ILE A 715 -27.46 1.30 16.52
C ILE A 715 -28.78 0.78 15.95
N VAL A 716 -28.84 -0.51 15.62
CA VAL A 716 -30.03 -1.17 15.09
C VAL A 716 -30.95 -1.70 16.20
N GLN A 717 -32.21 -1.92 15.83
CA GLN A 717 -33.22 -2.46 16.73
C GLN A 717 -33.69 -3.85 16.26
N LEU A 718 -34.23 -4.63 17.20
CA LEU A 718 -34.82 -5.94 16.90
C LEU A 718 -35.91 -5.83 15.84
N GLY A 719 -35.86 -6.66 14.80
CA GLY A 719 -36.82 -6.66 13.69
C GLY A 719 -36.56 -5.60 12.62
N GLN A 720 -35.52 -4.75 12.76
CA GLN A 720 -35.12 -3.80 11.74
C GLN A 720 -34.63 -4.53 10.48
N LYS A 721 -35.06 -4.06 9.31
CA LYS A 721 -34.54 -4.50 8.01
C LYS A 721 -33.28 -3.71 7.70
N ILE A 722 -32.23 -4.40 7.28
CA ILE A 722 -30.93 -3.81 6.95
C ILE A 722 -30.51 -4.19 5.53
N GLU A 723 -29.85 -3.26 4.85
CA GLU A 723 -29.24 -3.48 3.54
C GLU A 723 -27.76 -3.88 3.68
N LYS A 724 -27.21 -4.48 2.62
CA LYS A 724 -25.78 -4.81 2.57
C LYS A 724 -24.95 -3.52 2.65
N GLY A 725 -23.95 -3.51 3.54
CA GLY A 725 -23.06 -2.37 3.78
C GLY A 725 -23.62 -1.32 4.75
N GLU A 726 -24.85 -1.49 5.24
CA GLU A 726 -25.43 -0.59 6.23
C GLU A 726 -24.69 -0.70 7.57
N VAL A 727 -24.48 0.44 8.24
CA VAL A 727 -23.84 0.50 9.56
C VAL A 727 -24.80 -0.07 10.60
N ILE A 728 -24.36 -1.08 11.34
CA ILE A 728 -25.17 -1.75 12.36
C ILE A 728 -24.69 -1.48 13.78
N ALA A 729 -23.41 -1.10 13.94
CA ALA A 729 -22.86 -0.62 15.21
C ALA A 729 -21.86 0.50 14.99
N ASP A 730 -21.94 1.53 15.83
CA ASP A 730 -20.95 2.59 15.94
C ASP A 730 -19.66 2.06 16.58
N GLY A 731 -18.54 2.69 16.27
CA GLY A 731 -17.23 2.45 16.88
C GLY A 731 -16.71 3.66 17.66
N ALA A 732 -15.38 3.74 17.79
CA ALA A 732 -14.73 4.88 18.44
C ALA A 732 -14.98 6.19 17.66
N ALA A 733 -15.30 7.28 18.36
CA ALA A 733 -15.51 8.61 17.77
C ALA A 733 -16.54 8.63 16.62
N THR A 734 -17.62 7.85 16.75
CA THR A 734 -18.75 7.85 15.80
C THR A 734 -20.10 7.97 16.53
N TYR A 735 -21.10 8.46 15.82
CA TYR A 735 -22.48 8.57 16.29
C TYR A 735 -23.45 8.34 15.13
N LYS A 736 -24.24 7.25 15.20
CA LYS A 736 -25.20 6.82 14.18
C LYS A 736 -24.61 6.75 12.76
N GLY A 737 -23.38 6.26 12.64
CA GLY A 737 -22.66 6.15 11.37
C GLY A 737 -22.06 7.46 10.85
N GLU A 738 -22.03 8.53 11.66
CA GLU A 738 -21.31 9.77 11.36
C GLU A 738 -20.06 9.90 12.22
N LEU A 739 -19.01 10.52 11.66
CA LEU A 739 -17.79 10.85 12.41
C LEU A 739 -18.07 11.93 13.46
N ALA A 740 -17.66 11.65 14.70
CA ALA A 740 -17.89 12.49 15.87
C ALA A 740 -16.60 12.58 16.71
N LEU A 741 -15.65 13.40 16.25
CA LEU A 741 -14.31 13.54 16.86
C LEU A 741 -14.30 14.32 18.18
N GLY A 742 -15.30 15.15 18.44
CA GLY A 742 -15.28 16.12 19.55
C GLY A 742 -16.67 16.44 20.10
N ARG A 743 -16.80 17.65 20.67
CA ARG A 743 -18.03 18.17 21.27
C ARG A 743 -18.28 19.59 20.77
N ASN A 744 -19.56 19.94 20.62
CA ASN A 744 -19.98 21.30 20.33
C ASN A 744 -20.13 22.05 21.66
N VAL A 745 -19.51 23.22 21.78
CA VAL A 745 -19.48 24.02 23.02
C VAL A 745 -19.74 25.49 22.73
N LEU A 746 -20.26 26.22 23.73
CA LEU A 746 -20.43 27.66 23.61
C LEU A 746 -19.10 28.37 23.85
N VAL A 747 -18.59 29.04 22.82
CA VAL A 747 -17.30 29.74 22.84
C VAL A 747 -17.49 31.25 22.90
N GLY A 748 -16.69 31.94 23.73
CA GLY A 748 -16.58 33.39 23.77
C GLY A 748 -15.22 33.88 23.29
N PHE A 749 -15.19 34.79 22.32
CA PHE A 749 -13.97 35.44 21.86
C PHE A 749 -13.75 36.76 22.60
N MET A 750 -12.98 36.72 23.70
CA MET A 750 -12.64 37.90 24.49
C MET A 750 -11.36 37.68 25.30
N ALA A 751 -10.61 38.73 25.59
CA ALA A 751 -9.50 38.64 26.52
C ALA A 751 -10.03 38.55 27.96
N TRP A 752 -9.43 37.70 28.79
CA TRP A 752 -9.87 37.49 30.18
C TRP A 752 -8.68 37.39 31.14
N ASP A 753 -8.42 38.47 31.89
CA ASP A 753 -7.36 38.60 32.91
C ASP A 753 -5.96 38.09 32.50
N GLY A 754 -5.68 38.04 31.20
CA GLY A 754 -4.44 37.48 30.65
C GLY A 754 -4.32 35.95 30.74
N PHE A 755 -5.31 35.22 31.26
CA PHE A 755 -5.27 33.76 31.34
C PHE A 755 -5.36 33.08 29.96
N ASN A 756 -5.92 33.77 28.97
CA ASN A 756 -5.93 33.34 27.57
C ASN A 756 -4.91 34.12 26.72
N PHE A 757 -3.77 34.50 27.30
CA PHE A 757 -2.66 35.10 26.56
C PHE A 757 -2.12 34.15 25.48
N GLU A 758 -1.71 34.70 24.34
CA GLU A 758 -1.34 33.95 23.13
C GLU A 758 -2.42 32.93 22.73
N ASP A 759 -2.12 31.65 22.91
CA ASP A 759 -2.94 30.49 22.55
C ASP A 759 -3.52 29.78 23.78
N ALA A 760 -3.38 30.35 24.97
CA ALA A 760 -3.95 29.75 26.16
C ALA A 760 -5.48 29.73 26.09
N ILE A 761 -6.07 28.62 26.55
CA ILE A 761 -7.51 28.41 26.58
C ILE A 761 -7.98 28.40 28.03
N ILE A 762 -9.12 29.04 28.27
CA ILE A 762 -9.82 28.96 29.56
C ILE A 762 -11.08 28.14 29.33
N ILE A 763 -11.33 27.18 30.21
CA ILE A 763 -12.53 26.35 30.18
C ILE A 763 -13.35 26.52 31.46
N SER A 764 -14.66 26.34 31.35
CA SER A 764 -15.56 26.29 32.50
C SER A 764 -15.41 24.98 33.27
N GLU A 765 -15.51 25.04 34.59
CA GLU A 765 -15.66 23.89 35.48
C GLU A 765 -16.87 23.01 35.10
N GLU A 766 -17.91 23.60 34.49
CA GLU A 766 -19.07 22.87 33.97
C GLU A 766 -18.67 21.73 33.02
N LEU A 767 -17.64 21.94 32.18
CA LEU A 767 -17.18 20.93 31.22
C LEU A 767 -16.50 19.74 31.91
N VAL A 768 -15.86 19.98 33.05
CA VAL A 768 -15.20 18.94 33.87
C VAL A 768 -16.24 18.19 34.69
N GLU A 769 -17.15 18.92 35.35
CA GLU A 769 -18.26 18.36 36.14
C GLU A 769 -19.12 17.43 35.29
N ASN A 770 -19.38 17.82 34.04
CA ASN A 770 -20.17 17.05 33.08
C ASN A 770 -19.34 16.09 32.20
N ASP A 771 -18.09 15.75 32.55
CA ASP A 771 -17.28 14.74 31.85
C ASP A 771 -17.22 14.94 30.31
N VAL A 772 -17.30 16.18 29.82
CA VAL A 772 -17.58 16.48 28.40
C VAL A 772 -16.45 16.01 27.50
N TYR A 773 -15.21 16.22 27.92
CA TYR A 773 -13.99 15.84 27.21
C TYR A 773 -13.26 14.67 27.88
N THR A 774 -13.98 13.85 28.63
CA THR A 774 -13.38 12.68 29.29
C THR A 774 -13.17 11.53 28.31
N SER A 775 -11.99 10.93 28.31
CA SER A 775 -11.62 9.78 27.48
C SER A 775 -11.31 8.54 28.32
N ILE A 776 -11.40 7.36 27.68
CA ILE A 776 -10.95 6.09 28.25
C ILE A 776 -9.65 5.70 27.55
N HIS A 777 -8.63 5.41 28.36
CA HIS A 777 -7.36 4.87 27.90
C HIS A 777 -7.19 3.46 28.43
N ILE A 778 -6.78 2.52 27.58
CA ILE A 778 -6.57 1.13 27.96
C ILE A 778 -5.09 0.82 27.78
N GLU A 779 -4.45 0.45 28.88
CA GLU A 779 -3.06 0.03 28.88
C GLU A 779 -2.97 -1.48 29.02
N GLU A 780 -2.19 -2.10 28.14
CA GLU A 780 -1.90 -3.53 28.15
C GLU A 780 -0.54 -3.75 28.81
N TYR A 781 -0.52 -4.65 29.81
CA TYR A 781 0.68 -5.11 30.47
C TYR A 781 0.80 -6.63 30.30
N ASP A 782 1.95 -7.11 29.85
CA ASP A 782 2.23 -8.53 29.72
C ASP A 782 3.46 -8.95 30.53
N ILE A 783 3.39 -10.15 31.11
CA ILE A 783 4.53 -10.81 31.76
C ILE A 783 4.59 -12.28 31.33
N GLU A 784 5.82 -12.76 31.11
CA GLU A 784 6.10 -14.10 30.62
C GLU A 784 6.92 -14.89 31.63
N ILE A 785 6.63 -16.19 31.72
CA ILE A 785 7.46 -17.18 32.42
C ILE A 785 8.31 -17.94 31.43
N ARG A 786 9.58 -18.08 31.77
CA ARG A 786 10.56 -18.84 30.99
C ARG A 786 11.17 -19.97 31.80
N ASP A 787 11.67 -20.96 31.08
CA ASP A 787 12.52 -21.98 31.65
C ASP A 787 13.98 -21.48 31.64
N THR A 788 14.55 -21.25 32.81
CA THR A 788 15.91 -20.73 32.94
C THR A 788 16.87 -21.86 33.31
N LYS A 789 18.18 -21.64 33.14
CA LYS A 789 19.20 -22.62 33.55
C LYS A 789 19.17 -22.93 35.06
N LEU A 790 18.66 -22.02 35.88
CA LEU A 790 18.61 -22.14 37.34
C LEU A 790 17.31 -22.81 37.82
N GLY A 791 16.33 -22.96 36.94
CA GLY A 791 15.01 -23.50 37.25
C GLY A 791 13.90 -22.76 36.50
N ARG A 792 12.68 -23.26 36.67
CA ARG A 792 11.47 -22.70 36.09
C ARG A 792 11.01 -21.48 36.89
N GLU A 793 10.66 -20.39 36.21
CA GLU A 793 9.98 -19.25 36.84
C GLU A 793 8.51 -19.60 37.08
N GLU A 794 7.88 -19.00 38.11
CA GLU A 794 6.52 -19.33 38.50
C GLU A 794 5.67 -18.09 38.78
N PHE A 795 4.38 -18.16 38.44
CA PHE A 795 3.39 -17.18 38.84
C PHE A 795 2.85 -17.64 40.18
N THR A 796 3.00 -16.82 41.20
CA THR A 796 2.59 -17.16 42.56
C THR A 796 2.30 -15.90 43.36
N ARG A 797 1.39 -16.05 44.32
CA ARG A 797 1.12 -15.03 45.34
C ARG A 797 2.21 -14.99 46.43
N ASP A 798 3.01 -16.04 46.55
CA ASP A 798 4.08 -16.13 47.55
C ASP A 798 5.36 -15.40 47.08
N ILE A 799 5.36 -14.08 47.28
CA ILE A 799 6.41 -13.17 46.78
C ILE A 799 7.33 -12.76 47.95
N PRO A 800 8.66 -12.97 47.85
CA PRO A 800 9.57 -12.66 48.95
C PRO A 800 9.66 -11.15 49.22
N ASN A 801 9.73 -10.78 50.51
CA ASN A 801 9.87 -9.40 51.00
C ASN A 801 8.69 -8.45 50.65
N VAL A 802 7.51 -8.98 50.32
CA VAL A 802 6.30 -8.19 50.06
C VAL A 802 5.33 -8.36 51.23
N GLY A 803 4.80 -7.26 51.78
CA GLY A 803 3.82 -7.30 52.87
C GLY A 803 2.44 -7.76 52.42
N GLU A 804 1.65 -8.37 53.32
CA GLU A 804 0.30 -8.89 53.01
C GLU A 804 -0.64 -7.86 52.36
N ARG A 805 -0.49 -6.58 52.71
CA ARG A 805 -1.31 -5.49 52.14
C ARG A 805 -1.18 -5.37 50.62
N ALA A 806 0.02 -5.59 50.07
CA ALA A 806 0.26 -5.55 48.63
C ALA A 806 -0.26 -6.82 47.92
N LEU A 807 -0.34 -7.94 48.64
CA LEU A 807 -0.83 -9.23 48.12
C LEU A 807 -2.36 -9.37 48.18
N HIS A 808 -3.07 -8.43 48.80
CA HIS A 808 -4.53 -8.50 48.97
C HIS A 808 -5.29 -8.46 47.63
N ASN A 809 -4.74 -7.77 46.64
CA ASN A 809 -5.34 -7.60 45.32
C ASN A 809 -5.15 -8.82 44.40
N LEU A 810 -4.24 -9.73 44.76
CA LEU A 810 -3.93 -10.93 43.99
C LEU A 810 -4.87 -12.09 44.35
N ASP A 811 -5.14 -12.95 43.38
CA ASP A 811 -5.79 -14.24 43.57
C ASP A 811 -4.79 -15.32 44.01
N GLU A 812 -5.24 -16.56 44.17
CA GLU A 812 -4.42 -17.69 44.60
C GLU A 812 -3.29 -18.03 43.59
N SER A 813 -3.48 -17.69 42.31
CA SER A 813 -2.49 -17.88 41.26
C SER A 813 -1.47 -16.75 41.16
N GLY A 814 -1.62 -15.70 41.98
CA GLY A 814 -0.76 -14.52 41.97
C GLY A 814 -1.13 -13.50 40.91
N ILE A 815 -2.35 -13.54 40.34
CA ILE A 815 -2.83 -12.59 39.32
C ILE A 815 -3.83 -11.62 39.97
N VAL A 816 -3.79 -10.34 39.59
CA VAL A 816 -4.72 -9.33 40.09
C VAL A 816 -6.16 -9.64 39.70
N ARG A 817 -7.11 -9.40 40.61
CA ARG A 817 -8.54 -9.64 40.35
C ARG A 817 -9.12 -8.58 39.43
N ILE A 818 -9.97 -9.00 38.50
CA ILE A 818 -10.77 -8.11 37.64
C ILE A 818 -11.66 -7.21 38.52
N GLY A 819 -11.74 -5.93 38.17
CA GLY A 819 -12.48 -4.91 38.92
C GLY A 819 -11.67 -4.20 40.00
N THR A 820 -10.42 -4.60 40.24
CA THR A 820 -9.55 -3.94 41.22
C THR A 820 -9.10 -2.57 40.72
N TYR A 821 -9.21 -1.55 41.57
CA TYR A 821 -8.58 -0.25 41.32
C TYR A 821 -7.12 -0.31 41.73
N VAL A 822 -6.23 -0.04 40.78
CA VAL A 822 -4.78 -0.13 40.97
C VAL A 822 -4.13 1.23 40.81
N ARG A 823 -3.05 1.45 41.56
CA ARG A 823 -2.21 2.66 41.51
C ARG A 823 -0.77 2.27 41.25
N SER A 824 0.04 3.24 40.84
CA SER A 824 1.49 3.12 40.74
C SER A 824 2.10 2.34 41.91
N GLY A 825 2.84 1.27 41.60
CA GLY A 825 3.50 0.38 42.57
C GLY A 825 2.67 -0.80 43.06
N ASP A 826 1.37 -0.89 42.71
CA ASP A 826 0.58 -2.09 42.99
C ASP A 826 1.04 -3.26 42.10
N ILE A 827 1.06 -4.47 42.66
CA ILE A 827 1.44 -5.68 41.93
C ILE A 827 0.25 -6.16 41.10
N LEU A 828 0.44 -6.27 39.77
CA LEU A 828 -0.54 -6.83 38.84
C LEU A 828 -0.40 -8.35 38.73
N VAL A 829 0.84 -8.85 38.65
CA VAL A 829 1.11 -10.28 38.54
C VAL A 829 2.36 -10.62 39.35
N GLY A 830 2.18 -11.49 40.34
CA GLY A 830 3.26 -12.05 41.14
C GLY A 830 4.09 -13.03 40.32
N LYS A 831 5.38 -12.72 40.13
CA LYS A 831 6.35 -13.59 39.45
C LYS A 831 7.57 -13.79 40.33
N VAL A 832 7.95 -15.05 40.53
CA VAL A 832 9.18 -15.42 41.23
C VAL A 832 10.14 -16.12 40.27
N SER A 833 11.43 -15.75 40.37
CA SER A 833 12.50 -16.33 39.56
C SER A 833 13.55 -16.99 40.46
N PRO A 834 14.06 -18.18 40.13
CA PRO A 834 15.10 -18.83 40.93
C PRO A 834 16.39 -18.01 40.90
N LYS A 835 17.00 -17.82 42.08
CA LYS A 835 18.20 -17.01 42.28
C LYS A 835 19.40 -17.93 42.57
N SER A 836 20.56 -17.62 41.99
CA SER A 836 21.81 -18.29 42.37
C SER A 836 22.21 -17.93 43.79
N LYS A 837 22.66 -18.90 44.58
CA LYS A 837 23.17 -18.66 45.94
C LYS A 837 24.40 -17.74 45.87
N THR A 838 24.25 -16.52 46.39
CA THR A 838 25.33 -15.55 46.55
C THR A 838 26.11 -15.85 47.83
N GLU A 839 27.44 -15.78 47.79
CA GLU A 839 28.24 -15.84 49.02
C GLU A 839 27.98 -14.58 49.86
N LEU A 840 27.24 -14.76 50.96
CA LEU A 840 26.93 -13.71 51.93
C LEU A 840 28.22 -13.25 52.63
N THR A 841 28.35 -11.94 52.87
CA THR A 841 29.44 -11.42 53.70
C THR A 841 29.32 -11.91 55.15
N PRO A 842 30.38 -11.91 55.97
CA PRO A 842 30.29 -12.30 57.38
C PRO A 842 29.19 -11.56 58.16
N GLU A 843 28.97 -10.27 57.86
CA GLU A 843 27.92 -9.44 58.46
C GLU A 843 26.52 -9.91 58.04
N GLU A 844 26.33 -10.24 56.76
CA GLU A 844 25.07 -10.79 56.23
C GLU A 844 24.81 -12.20 56.76
N LYS A 845 25.85 -13.04 56.91
CA LYS A 845 25.76 -14.35 57.55
C LYS A 845 25.36 -14.25 59.02
N LEU A 846 25.90 -13.26 59.74
CA LEU A 846 25.51 -12.98 61.13
C LEU A 846 24.04 -12.53 61.22
N LEU A 847 23.63 -11.59 60.36
CA LEU A 847 22.23 -11.15 60.27
C LEU A 847 21.30 -12.32 59.91
N HIS A 848 21.71 -13.20 59.00
CA HIS A 848 20.97 -14.39 58.62
C HIS A 848 20.82 -15.37 59.79
N ALA A 849 21.89 -15.60 60.56
CA ALA A 849 21.86 -16.45 61.75
C ALA A 849 20.97 -15.89 62.88
N ILE A 850 20.85 -14.57 63.00
CA ILE A 850 20.02 -13.89 64.01
C ILE A 850 18.53 -13.90 63.62
N PHE A 851 18.21 -13.61 62.36
CA PHE A 851 16.82 -13.35 61.94
C PHE A 851 16.14 -14.46 61.15
N GLY A 852 16.89 -15.43 60.60
CA GLY A 852 16.35 -16.57 59.84
C GLY A 852 15.33 -16.16 58.76
N ARG A 853 15.77 -15.79 57.55
CA ARG A 853 14.83 -15.38 56.49
C ARG A 853 14.44 -16.57 55.61
N ALA A 854 13.13 -16.83 55.52
CA ALA A 854 12.56 -17.73 54.51
C ALA A 854 12.51 -17.03 53.13
N GLY A 855 12.73 -17.78 52.04
CA GLY A 855 12.58 -17.28 50.67
C GLY A 855 13.84 -16.74 49.97
N GLU A 856 15.04 -17.12 50.40
CA GLU A 856 16.31 -16.61 49.83
C GLU A 856 16.67 -17.18 48.44
N ASP A 857 16.09 -18.34 48.09
CA ASP A 857 16.36 -19.05 46.84
C ASP A 857 15.61 -18.45 45.63
N VAL A 858 14.71 -17.49 45.84
CA VAL A 858 13.88 -16.86 44.80
C VAL A 858 13.96 -15.33 44.85
N LYS A 859 13.89 -14.70 43.67
CA LYS A 859 13.85 -13.25 43.48
C LYS A 859 12.43 -12.84 43.06
N ASN A 860 11.94 -11.74 43.62
CA ASN A 860 10.75 -11.05 43.11
C ASN A 860 11.05 -10.42 41.74
N ASP A 861 10.33 -10.84 40.71
CA ASP A 861 10.38 -10.30 39.34
C ASP A 861 8.95 -9.96 38.84
N SER A 862 8.08 -9.57 39.78
CA SER A 862 6.66 -9.32 39.57
C SER A 862 6.39 -8.12 38.65
N LEU A 863 5.24 -8.16 38.00
CA LEU A 863 4.72 -7.05 37.21
C LEU A 863 4.02 -6.04 38.13
N GLU A 864 4.53 -4.82 38.17
CA GLU A 864 3.98 -3.71 38.95
C GLU A 864 3.41 -2.62 38.02
N VAL A 865 2.41 -1.87 38.51
CA VAL A 865 1.87 -0.71 37.79
C VAL A 865 2.93 0.40 37.72
N PRO A 866 3.25 0.92 36.52
CA PRO A 866 4.23 2.00 36.36
C PRO A 866 3.82 3.31 37.04
N SER A 867 4.82 4.16 37.27
CA SER A 867 4.62 5.51 37.80
C SER A 867 3.68 6.35 36.93
N GLY A 868 2.70 6.99 37.56
CA GLY A 868 1.74 7.88 36.88
C GLY A 868 0.55 7.18 36.23
N VAL A 869 0.44 5.85 36.38
CA VAL A 869 -0.71 5.07 35.91
C VAL A 869 -1.61 4.73 37.09
N GLU A 870 -2.90 5.00 36.92
CA GLU A 870 -3.96 4.53 37.81
C GLU A 870 -5.20 4.17 37.00
N GLY A 871 -5.97 3.20 37.48
CA GLY A 871 -7.14 2.73 36.74
C GLY A 871 -7.74 1.47 37.32
N ILE A 872 -8.69 0.90 36.58
CA ILE A 872 -9.40 -0.32 36.96
C ILE A 872 -8.93 -1.45 36.06
N VAL A 873 -8.61 -2.60 36.66
CA VAL A 873 -8.32 -3.82 35.90
C VAL A 873 -9.61 -4.32 35.25
N THR A 874 -9.67 -4.30 33.92
CA THR A 874 -10.87 -4.70 33.16
C THR A 874 -10.85 -6.15 32.74
N ALA A 875 -9.67 -6.70 32.43
CA ALA A 875 -9.50 -8.07 31.99
C ALA A 875 -8.12 -8.60 32.35
N THR A 876 -8.05 -9.91 32.60
CA THR A 876 -6.82 -10.66 32.82
C THR A 876 -6.88 -11.95 32.00
N GLU A 877 -5.88 -12.17 31.16
CA GLU A 877 -5.83 -13.34 30.27
C GLU A 877 -4.55 -14.13 30.54
N LYS A 878 -4.69 -15.43 30.78
CA LYS A 878 -3.58 -16.36 31.01
C LYS A 878 -3.47 -17.30 29.82
N PHE A 879 -2.37 -17.21 29.10
CA PHE A 879 -2.02 -18.07 27.97
C PHE A 879 -1.00 -19.12 28.42
N SER A 880 -1.17 -20.36 27.98
CA SER A 880 -0.29 -21.46 28.40
C SER A 880 -0.05 -22.49 27.31
N ARG A 881 1.18 -23.00 27.23
CA ARG A 881 1.45 -24.18 26.39
C ARG A 881 0.78 -25.41 26.98
N GLN A 882 0.18 -26.22 26.13
CA GLN A 882 -0.50 -27.46 26.56
C GLN A 882 0.40 -28.41 27.36
N MET A 883 1.69 -28.49 27.00
CA MET A 883 2.68 -29.32 27.74
C MET A 883 2.91 -28.84 29.18
N SER A 884 2.57 -27.60 29.49
CA SER A 884 2.86 -26.91 30.76
C SER A 884 1.66 -26.83 31.71
N LEU A 885 0.49 -27.35 31.32
CA LEU A 885 -0.71 -27.44 32.16
C LEU A 885 -0.49 -28.41 33.33
N SER A 886 -1.03 -28.07 34.51
CA SER A 886 -1.05 -28.96 35.68
C SER A 886 -1.96 -30.18 35.45
N GLU A 887 -1.86 -31.21 36.29
CA GLU A 887 -2.72 -32.41 36.15
C GLU A 887 -4.22 -32.07 36.29
N ASP A 888 -4.57 -31.15 37.20
CA ASP A 888 -5.94 -30.69 37.40
C ASP A 888 -6.43 -29.85 36.22
N GLU A 889 -5.62 -28.92 35.71
CA GLU A 889 -5.93 -28.10 34.53
C GLU A 889 -6.14 -28.99 33.29
N ARG A 890 -5.33 -30.05 33.12
CA ARG A 890 -5.50 -31.03 32.02
C ARG A 890 -6.83 -31.77 32.10
N ARG A 891 -7.28 -32.13 33.30
CA ARG A 891 -8.55 -32.85 33.51
C ARG A 891 -9.74 -31.95 33.16
N GLU A 892 -9.69 -30.68 33.56
CA GLU A 892 -10.71 -29.69 33.22
C GLU A 892 -10.75 -29.41 31.72
N PHE A 893 -9.59 -29.23 31.10
CA PHE A 893 -9.46 -29.05 29.66
C PHE A 893 -10.07 -30.22 28.86
N GLN A 894 -9.81 -31.48 29.28
CA GLN A 894 -10.42 -32.65 28.63
C GLN A 894 -11.95 -32.68 28.76
N LYS A 895 -12.48 -32.19 29.88
CA LYS A 895 -13.94 -32.09 30.09
C LYS A 895 -14.54 -31.05 29.14
N GLN A 896 -13.95 -29.86 29.07
CA GLN A 896 -14.38 -28.80 28.15
C GLN A 896 -14.32 -29.24 26.69
N LEU A 897 -13.25 -29.94 26.28
CA LEU A 897 -13.08 -30.43 24.92
C LEU A 897 -14.20 -31.40 24.51
N LYS A 898 -14.63 -32.28 25.42
CA LYS A 898 -15.77 -33.19 25.19
C LYS A 898 -17.10 -32.44 25.08
N GLU A 899 -17.29 -31.40 25.88
CA GLU A 899 -18.50 -30.59 25.87
C GLU A 899 -18.64 -29.81 24.56
N VAL A 900 -17.56 -29.18 24.09
CA VAL A 900 -17.50 -28.49 22.79
C VAL A 900 -17.72 -29.46 21.63
N GLU A 901 -17.12 -30.65 21.69
CA GLU A 901 -17.35 -31.70 20.68
C GLU A 901 -18.83 -32.09 20.63
N SER A 902 -19.48 -32.27 21.78
CA SER A 902 -20.90 -32.62 21.87
C SER A 902 -21.81 -31.51 21.33
N GLN A 903 -21.59 -30.26 21.72
CA GLN A 903 -22.36 -29.11 21.22
C GLN A 903 -22.17 -28.89 19.71
N GLY A 904 -20.94 -29.01 19.21
CA GLY A 904 -20.64 -28.91 17.79
C GLY A 904 -21.31 -30.02 16.98
N ASN A 905 -21.30 -31.26 17.48
CA ASN A 905 -22.00 -32.37 16.84
C ASN A 905 -23.53 -32.15 16.81
N LEU A 906 -24.11 -31.56 17.86
CA LEU A 906 -25.54 -31.23 17.90
C LEU A 906 -25.92 -30.21 16.82
N ARG A 907 -25.14 -29.12 16.67
CA ARG A 907 -25.38 -28.11 15.62
C ARG A 907 -25.28 -28.70 14.21
N ILE A 908 -24.29 -29.56 13.96
CA ILE A 908 -24.14 -30.26 12.68
C ILE A 908 -25.35 -31.16 12.44
N ALA A 909 -25.79 -31.91 13.46
CA ALA A 909 -26.93 -32.81 13.35
C ALA A 909 -28.24 -32.06 13.05
N GLU A 910 -28.46 -30.90 13.65
CA GLU A 910 -29.62 -30.04 13.37
C GLU A 910 -29.60 -29.49 11.94
N ALA A 911 -28.48 -28.90 11.52
CA ALA A 911 -28.33 -28.33 10.17
C ALA A 911 -28.43 -29.40 9.08
N PHE A 912 -27.72 -30.53 9.26
CA PHE A 912 -27.76 -31.64 8.34
C PHE A 912 -29.12 -32.35 8.34
N GLY A 913 -29.77 -32.45 9.50
CA GLY A 913 -31.13 -32.99 9.62
C GLY A 913 -32.17 -32.16 8.87
N ALA A 914 -32.06 -30.83 8.92
CA ALA A 914 -32.91 -29.92 8.15
C ALA A 914 -32.73 -30.12 6.63
N LEU A 915 -31.47 -30.21 6.17
CA LEU A 915 -31.15 -30.48 4.77
C LEU A 915 -31.73 -31.82 4.30
N VAL A 916 -31.49 -32.90 5.07
CA VAL A 916 -31.96 -34.24 4.74
C VAL A 916 -33.49 -34.29 4.67
N THR A 917 -34.18 -33.61 5.59
CA THR A 917 -35.65 -33.54 5.60
C THR A 917 -36.20 -32.91 4.32
N GLU A 918 -35.59 -31.84 3.81
CA GLU A 918 -36.00 -31.22 2.56
C GLU A 918 -35.67 -32.09 1.33
N ILE A 919 -34.52 -32.77 1.33
CA ILE A 919 -34.20 -33.72 0.26
C ILE A 919 -35.17 -34.92 0.26
N GLU A 920 -35.54 -35.45 1.43
CA GLU A 920 -36.54 -36.51 1.58
C GLU A 920 -37.93 -36.08 1.05
N LYS A 921 -38.32 -34.82 1.25
CA LYS A 921 -39.56 -34.26 0.68
C LYS A 921 -39.53 -34.24 -0.84
N VAL A 922 -38.41 -33.83 -1.45
CA VAL A 922 -38.25 -33.79 -2.92
C VAL A 922 -38.21 -35.20 -3.52
N LEU A 923 -37.54 -36.15 -2.86
CA LEU A 923 -37.41 -37.52 -3.33
C LEU A 923 -38.63 -38.42 -2.99
N GLN A 924 -39.48 -37.98 -2.06
CA GLN A 924 -40.61 -38.73 -1.49
C GLN A 924 -40.21 -40.10 -0.93
N LYS A 925 -38.94 -40.25 -0.52
CA LYS A 925 -38.37 -41.47 0.04
C LYS A 925 -37.33 -41.10 1.10
N PRO A 926 -37.22 -41.88 2.18
CA PRO A 926 -36.14 -41.70 3.14
C PRO A 926 -34.79 -42.01 2.50
N LEU A 927 -33.77 -41.24 2.86
CA LEU A 927 -32.40 -41.46 2.37
C LEU A 927 -31.72 -42.55 3.22
N PRO A 928 -31.35 -43.70 2.63
CA PRO A 928 -30.60 -44.72 3.34
C PRO A 928 -29.11 -44.33 3.42
N ALA A 929 -28.47 -44.59 4.56
CA ALA A 929 -27.01 -44.59 4.67
C ALA A 929 -26.41 -45.81 3.96
N ALA A 930 -25.08 -45.84 3.79
CA ALA A 930 -24.36 -46.92 3.13
C ALA A 930 -24.57 -48.31 3.80
N ASP A 931 -25.00 -48.32 5.07
CA ASP A 931 -25.33 -49.52 5.87
C ASP A 931 -26.83 -49.90 5.85
N GLY A 932 -27.68 -49.16 5.15
CA GLY A 932 -29.13 -49.39 5.07
C GLY A 932 -29.97 -48.77 6.20
N SER A 933 -29.36 -48.08 7.16
CA SER A 933 -30.08 -47.35 8.22
C SER A 933 -30.54 -45.94 7.77
N PRO A 934 -31.50 -45.29 8.46
CA PRO A 934 -31.87 -43.91 8.15
C PRO A 934 -30.67 -42.96 8.32
N LEU A 935 -30.52 -41.98 7.42
CA LEU A 935 -29.38 -41.05 7.45
C LEU A 935 -29.31 -40.23 8.75
N VAL A 936 -30.48 -39.83 9.30
CA VAL A 936 -30.60 -38.93 10.46
C VAL A 936 -31.54 -39.46 11.56
N ARG A 937 -32.65 -40.14 11.22
CA ARG A 937 -33.67 -40.55 12.20
C ARG A 937 -33.13 -41.61 13.16
N ASP A 938 -33.46 -41.46 14.46
CA ASP A 938 -33.15 -42.38 15.55
C ASP A 938 -31.65 -42.69 15.74
N GLN A 939 -30.77 -41.75 15.37
CA GLN A 939 -29.32 -41.86 15.45
C GLN A 939 -28.76 -40.84 16.46
N ASP A 940 -27.66 -41.18 17.13
CA ASP A 940 -26.94 -40.26 18.02
C ASP A 940 -26.31 -39.11 17.21
N HIS A 941 -26.26 -37.90 17.78
CA HIS A 941 -25.78 -36.68 17.11
C HIS A 941 -24.34 -36.84 16.59
N LYS A 942 -23.52 -37.63 17.28
CA LYS A 942 -22.15 -37.93 16.85
C LYS A 942 -22.11 -38.69 15.52
N ILE A 943 -22.97 -39.69 15.35
CA ILE A 943 -23.02 -40.52 14.14
C ILE A 943 -23.56 -39.69 12.97
N VAL A 944 -24.57 -38.85 13.23
CA VAL A 944 -25.13 -37.93 12.23
C VAL A 944 -24.07 -36.93 11.75
N ALA A 945 -23.26 -36.38 12.66
CA ALA A 945 -22.18 -35.47 12.30
C ALA A 945 -21.06 -36.13 11.47
N GLU A 946 -20.65 -37.35 11.81
CA GLU A 946 -19.67 -38.12 11.02
C GLU A 946 -20.18 -38.42 9.61
N ARG A 947 -21.47 -38.75 9.48
CA ARG A 947 -22.14 -38.97 8.19
C ARG A 947 -22.26 -37.69 7.37
N ALA A 948 -22.52 -36.55 8.01
CA ALA A 948 -22.57 -35.25 7.33
C ALA A 948 -21.23 -34.90 6.68
N ILE A 949 -20.10 -35.20 7.35
CA ILE A 949 -18.74 -34.96 6.83
C ILE A 949 -18.44 -35.86 5.63
N ALA A 950 -18.90 -37.11 5.65
CA ALA A 950 -18.70 -38.07 4.57
C ALA A 950 -19.72 -37.93 3.41
N PHE A 951 -20.74 -37.08 3.56
CA PHE A 951 -21.85 -37.00 2.62
C PHE A 951 -21.43 -36.37 1.29
N LYS A 952 -21.61 -37.11 0.20
CA LYS A 952 -21.44 -36.61 -1.16
C LYS A 952 -22.72 -36.76 -1.95
N LEU A 953 -23.16 -35.66 -2.56
CA LEU A 953 -24.37 -35.63 -3.36
C LEU A 953 -24.28 -36.57 -4.58
N ASP A 954 -23.09 -36.71 -5.17
CA ASP A 954 -22.86 -37.55 -6.36
C ASP A 954 -23.02 -39.05 -6.10
N GLU A 955 -23.01 -39.50 -4.84
CA GLU A 955 -23.17 -40.90 -4.46
C GLU A 955 -24.65 -41.33 -4.37
N LEU A 956 -25.60 -40.40 -4.55
CA LEU A 956 -27.04 -40.67 -4.56
C LEU A 956 -27.53 -41.12 -5.96
N ASP A 957 -28.09 -42.32 -6.06
CA ASP A 957 -28.74 -42.82 -7.28
C ASP A 957 -30.10 -42.13 -7.53
N ILE A 958 -30.07 -40.95 -8.14
CA ILE A 958 -31.26 -40.19 -8.54
C ILE A 958 -31.54 -40.43 -10.03
N ARG A 959 -32.49 -41.32 -10.33
CA ARG A 959 -32.84 -41.72 -11.71
C ARG A 959 -33.60 -40.66 -12.53
N SER A 960 -34.18 -39.64 -11.90
CA SER A 960 -34.97 -38.60 -12.57
C SER A 960 -34.16 -37.30 -12.75
N PRO A 961 -33.95 -36.79 -13.99
CA PRO A 961 -33.20 -35.56 -14.24
C PRO A 961 -33.81 -34.32 -13.56
N GLN A 962 -35.14 -34.26 -13.47
CA GLN A 962 -35.85 -33.12 -12.89
C GLN A 962 -35.71 -33.08 -11.37
N ARG A 963 -35.87 -34.24 -10.70
CA ARG A 963 -35.63 -34.36 -9.26
C ARG A 963 -34.16 -34.13 -8.90
N LYS A 964 -33.22 -34.56 -9.75
CA LYS A 964 -31.79 -34.27 -9.57
C LYS A 964 -31.52 -32.77 -9.59
N SER A 965 -32.09 -32.03 -10.55
CA SER A 965 -31.96 -30.57 -10.60
C SER A 965 -32.58 -29.86 -9.40
N ASP A 966 -33.68 -30.36 -8.83
CA ASP A 966 -34.32 -29.73 -7.67
C ASP A 966 -33.58 -30.06 -6.37
N VAL A 967 -33.07 -31.29 -6.22
CA VAL A 967 -32.15 -31.65 -5.13
C VAL A 967 -30.86 -30.83 -5.20
N ASP A 968 -30.29 -30.61 -6.39
CA ASP A 968 -29.12 -29.75 -6.57
C ASP A 968 -29.37 -28.30 -6.11
N LYS A 969 -30.59 -27.76 -6.32
CA LYS A 969 -30.95 -26.42 -5.84
C LYS A 969 -31.06 -26.38 -4.32
N VAL A 970 -31.72 -27.36 -3.72
CA VAL A 970 -31.84 -27.47 -2.25
C VAL A 970 -30.46 -27.61 -1.63
N PHE A 971 -29.63 -28.50 -2.16
CA PHE A 971 -28.26 -28.69 -1.72
C PHE A 971 -27.45 -27.40 -1.83
N LYS A 972 -27.47 -26.70 -2.96
CA LYS A 972 -26.77 -25.41 -3.11
C LYS A 972 -27.24 -24.33 -2.13
N THR A 973 -28.49 -24.38 -1.69
CA THR A 973 -29.07 -23.38 -0.80
C THR A 973 -28.76 -23.67 0.66
N MET A 974 -28.83 -24.94 1.08
CA MET A 974 -28.75 -25.33 2.50
C MET A 974 -27.42 -25.98 2.90
N TRP A 975 -26.64 -26.54 1.96
CA TRP A 975 -25.31 -27.09 2.25
C TRP A 975 -24.33 -26.08 2.86
N PRO A 976 -24.32 -24.77 2.46
CA PRO A 976 -23.43 -23.80 3.09
C PRO A 976 -23.55 -23.74 4.62
N ALA A 977 -24.77 -23.85 5.16
CA ALA A 977 -25.00 -23.85 6.60
C ALA A 977 -24.47 -25.13 7.28
N VAL A 978 -24.52 -26.28 6.60
CA VAL A 978 -23.95 -27.54 7.09
C VAL A 978 -22.42 -27.48 7.06
N ASP A 979 -21.84 -26.99 5.96
CA ASP A 979 -20.39 -26.81 5.80
C ASP A 979 -19.84 -25.85 6.86
N GLU A 980 -20.56 -24.76 7.14
CA GLU A 980 -20.23 -23.81 8.20
C GLU A 980 -20.30 -24.44 9.60
N ALA A 981 -21.29 -25.28 9.88
CA ALA A 981 -21.39 -25.99 11.16
C ALA A 981 -20.24 -27.01 11.35
N ILE A 982 -19.90 -27.76 10.29
CA ILE A 982 -18.78 -28.71 10.28
C ILE A 982 -17.47 -27.98 10.53
N ASP A 983 -17.23 -26.92 9.74
CA ASP A 983 -16.08 -26.04 9.88
C ASP A 983 -15.98 -25.45 11.29
N GLY A 984 -17.08 -24.92 11.82
CA GLY A 984 -17.12 -24.25 13.12
C GLY A 984 -16.66 -25.18 14.24
N ARG A 985 -17.17 -26.42 14.23
CA ARG A 985 -16.74 -27.46 15.17
C ARG A 985 -15.26 -27.81 14.98
N GLU A 986 -14.81 -28.07 13.75
CA GLU A 986 -13.41 -28.43 13.51
C GLU A 986 -12.46 -27.30 13.91
N ARG A 987 -12.81 -26.04 13.65
CA ARG A 987 -11.99 -24.88 14.05
C ARG A 987 -11.87 -24.80 15.56
N GLN A 988 -12.98 -24.90 16.29
CA GLN A 988 -12.95 -24.85 17.76
C GLN A 988 -12.13 -26.00 18.34
N LEU A 989 -12.37 -27.24 17.86
CA LEU A 989 -11.61 -28.41 18.32
C LEU A 989 -10.13 -28.32 17.98
N ASN A 990 -9.78 -27.89 16.77
CA ASN A 990 -8.38 -27.76 16.36
C ASN A 990 -7.67 -26.62 17.12
N SER A 991 -8.36 -25.50 17.37
CA SER A 991 -7.81 -24.41 18.18
C SER A 991 -7.51 -24.88 19.61
N MET A 992 -8.49 -25.53 20.25
CA MET A 992 -8.31 -26.09 21.59
C MET A 992 -7.20 -27.14 21.64
N LYS A 993 -7.21 -28.12 20.72
CA LYS A 993 -6.20 -29.20 20.68
C LYS A 993 -4.78 -28.69 20.47
N ARG A 994 -4.61 -27.58 19.73
CA ARG A 994 -3.30 -26.98 19.48
C ARG A 994 -2.74 -26.26 20.69
N GLY A 995 -3.60 -25.65 21.51
CA GLY A 995 -3.21 -24.74 22.58
C GLY A 995 -2.62 -23.43 22.06
N ASP A 996 -2.15 -22.59 22.99
CA ASP A 996 -1.60 -21.27 22.66
C ASP A 996 -0.18 -21.35 22.11
N GLU A 997 0.05 -20.73 20.95
CA GLU A 997 1.36 -20.65 20.32
C GLU A 997 2.18 -19.51 20.93
N LEU A 998 2.89 -19.81 22.01
CA LEU A 998 3.81 -18.86 22.67
C LEU A 998 5.21 -18.91 22.05
N ARG A 999 5.93 -17.78 22.17
CA ARG A 999 7.32 -17.63 21.70
C ARG A 999 8.25 -18.73 22.26
N PRO A 1000 9.25 -19.21 21.50
CA PRO A 1000 10.18 -20.24 21.95
C PRO A 1000 10.80 -19.90 23.32
N GLY A 1001 10.73 -20.83 24.28
CA GLY A 1001 11.23 -20.66 25.64
C GLY A 1001 10.25 -20.03 26.64
N VAL A 1002 9.11 -19.49 26.17
CA VAL A 1002 8.03 -18.99 27.04
C VAL A 1002 7.03 -20.11 27.32
N LEU A 1003 6.79 -20.41 28.59
CA LEU A 1003 5.88 -21.48 29.02
C LEU A 1003 4.45 -20.96 29.21
N GLN A 1004 4.32 -19.81 29.87
CA GLN A 1004 3.07 -19.13 30.18
C GLN A 1004 3.24 -17.62 30.00
N MET A 1005 2.15 -16.94 29.66
CA MET A 1005 2.09 -15.49 29.53
C MET A 1005 0.79 -15.00 30.17
N VAL A 1006 0.87 -13.97 31.00
CA VAL A 1006 -0.30 -13.29 31.56
C VAL A 1006 -0.37 -11.89 30.99
N LYS A 1007 -1.54 -11.50 30.50
CA LYS A 1007 -1.87 -10.14 30.11
C LYS A 1007 -2.87 -9.52 31.07
N VAL A 1008 -2.64 -8.28 31.44
CA VAL A 1008 -3.50 -7.49 32.31
C VAL A 1008 -3.85 -6.19 31.60
N TYR A 1009 -5.14 -5.90 31.53
CA TYR A 1009 -5.68 -4.70 30.91
C TYR A 1009 -6.14 -3.73 31.99
N VAL A 1010 -5.58 -2.52 31.99
CA VAL A 1010 -5.94 -1.46 32.95
C VAL A 1010 -6.60 -0.33 32.18
N ALA A 1011 -7.86 -0.03 32.53
CA ALA A 1011 -8.59 1.10 31.98
C ALA A 1011 -8.45 2.33 32.89
N ALA A 1012 -7.90 3.41 32.34
CA ALA A 1012 -7.79 4.71 32.98
C ALA A 1012 -8.83 5.67 32.38
N LYS A 1013 -9.63 6.30 33.25
CA LYS A 1013 -10.53 7.40 32.87
C LYS A 1013 -9.78 8.71 33.03
N ARG A 1014 -9.58 9.45 31.94
CA ARG A 1014 -8.86 10.74 31.97
C ARG A 1014 -9.82 11.88 31.69
N ALA A 1015 -10.07 12.69 32.71
CA ALA A 1015 -10.82 13.94 32.57
C ALA A 1015 -9.90 15.07 32.09
N ILE A 1016 -10.49 16.07 31.44
CA ILE A 1016 -9.74 17.24 30.94
C ILE A 1016 -9.16 18.06 32.11
N SER A 1017 -7.92 18.51 31.95
CA SER A 1017 -7.14 19.14 33.01
C SER A 1017 -6.26 20.29 32.49
N VAL A 1018 -5.74 21.11 33.41
CA VAL A 1018 -4.81 22.18 33.07
C VAL A 1018 -3.53 21.58 32.49
N GLY A 1019 -3.07 22.11 31.35
CA GLY A 1019 -1.95 21.59 30.59
C GLY A 1019 -2.35 20.70 29.41
N ASP A 1020 -3.60 20.23 29.35
CA ASP A 1020 -4.09 19.51 28.18
C ASP A 1020 -4.22 20.43 26.96
N LYS A 1021 -4.02 19.86 25.78
CA LYS A 1021 -4.08 20.58 24.50
C LYS A 1021 -5.44 20.38 23.85
N MET A 1022 -6.07 21.48 23.45
CA MET A 1022 -7.29 21.48 22.64
C MET A 1022 -7.03 22.14 21.28
N ALA A 1023 -7.84 21.78 20.29
CA ALA A 1023 -7.79 22.39 18.98
C ALA A 1023 -9.17 22.37 18.30
N GLY A 1024 -9.43 23.37 17.45
CA GLY A 1024 -10.53 23.37 16.50
C GLY A 1024 -10.11 22.86 15.12
N ARG A 1025 -11.07 22.75 14.20
CA ARG A 1025 -10.84 22.26 12.83
C ARG A 1025 -10.04 23.25 11.96
N HIS A 1026 -10.05 24.52 12.34
CA HIS A 1026 -9.44 25.64 11.61
C HIS A 1026 -7.96 25.91 11.97
N GLY A 1027 -7.27 24.90 12.53
CA GLY A 1027 -5.85 25.03 12.92
C GLY A 1027 -5.59 25.97 14.10
N ASN A 1028 -6.64 26.36 14.82
CA ASN A 1028 -6.55 27.01 16.13
C ASN A 1028 -6.24 25.95 17.19
N LYS A 1029 -5.09 26.07 17.84
CA LYS A 1029 -4.66 25.19 18.94
C LYS A 1029 -4.39 26.02 20.17
N GLY A 1030 -4.57 25.40 21.33
CA GLY A 1030 -4.25 26.02 22.60
C GLY A 1030 -4.06 25.01 23.72
N VAL A 1031 -3.43 25.48 24.79
CA VAL A 1031 -3.24 24.70 26.01
C VAL A 1031 -4.15 25.28 27.08
N ILE A 1032 -4.81 24.43 27.85
CA ILE A 1032 -5.67 24.87 28.94
C ILE A 1032 -4.79 25.48 30.02
N ALA A 1033 -4.94 26.78 30.24
CA ALA A 1033 -4.20 27.50 31.27
C ALA A 1033 -4.95 27.55 32.60
N LYS A 1034 -6.30 27.60 32.55
CA LYS A 1034 -7.13 27.69 33.74
C LYS A 1034 -8.51 27.07 33.52
N ILE A 1035 -9.02 26.45 34.58
CA ILE A 1035 -10.41 26.01 34.70
C ILE A 1035 -11.08 27.00 35.65
N LEU A 1036 -12.08 27.74 35.17
CA LEU A 1036 -12.80 28.74 35.97
C LEU A 1036 -14.10 28.17 36.52
N PRO A 1037 -14.49 28.51 37.76
CA PRO A 1037 -15.83 28.23 38.29
C PRO A 1037 -16.91 28.78 37.36
N LYS A 1038 -18.05 28.09 37.29
CA LYS A 1038 -19.17 28.46 36.39
C LYS A 1038 -19.73 29.85 36.67
N GLU A 1039 -19.70 30.29 37.92
CA GLU A 1039 -20.12 31.62 38.38
C GLU A 1039 -19.18 32.75 37.94
N ASP A 1040 -17.91 32.43 37.66
CA ASP A 1040 -16.90 33.40 37.21
C ASP A 1040 -16.86 33.51 35.67
N MET A 1041 -17.55 32.60 34.96
CA MET A 1041 -17.62 32.63 33.50
C MET A 1041 -18.54 33.76 33.02
N PRO A 1042 -18.20 34.47 31.95
CA PRO A 1042 -19.15 35.34 31.26
C PRO A 1042 -20.39 34.56 30.83
N PHE A 1043 -21.54 35.21 30.80
CA PHE A 1043 -22.83 34.57 30.51
C PHE A 1043 -23.64 35.36 29.49
N LEU A 1044 -24.54 34.66 28.81
CA LEU A 1044 -25.52 35.24 27.88
C LEU A 1044 -26.63 35.99 28.63
N ALA A 1045 -27.43 36.78 27.94
CA ALA A 1045 -28.50 37.58 28.57
C ALA A 1045 -29.55 36.74 29.34
N ASP A 1046 -29.69 35.45 29.01
CA ASP A 1046 -30.56 34.49 29.69
C ASP A 1046 -29.92 33.82 30.93
N GLY A 1047 -28.69 34.20 31.27
CA GLY A 1047 -27.93 33.66 32.39
C GLY A 1047 -27.08 32.43 32.05
N THR A 1048 -27.06 31.96 30.80
CA THR A 1048 -26.33 30.75 30.46
C THR A 1048 -24.82 31.04 30.33
N PRO A 1049 -23.94 30.38 31.11
CA PRO A 1049 -22.50 30.65 31.09
C PRO A 1049 -21.83 30.16 29.80
N ILE A 1050 -20.78 30.86 29.38
CA ILE A 1050 -19.87 30.45 28.31
C ILE A 1050 -19.04 29.26 28.80
N GLN A 1051 -18.71 28.33 27.90
CA GLN A 1051 -17.99 27.10 28.24
C GLN A 1051 -16.49 27.20 27.95
N ILE A 1052 -16.10 27.90 26.88
CA ILE A 1052 -14.69 28.12 26.52
C ILE A 1052 -14.46 29.59 26.17
N LEU A 1053 -13.37 30.19 26.67
CA LEU A 1053 -12.91 31.51 26.24
C LEU A 1053 -11.66 31.39 25.38
N LEU A 1054 -11.71 32.00 24.19
CA LEU A 1054 -10.61 32.09 23.26
C LEU A 1054 -10.17 33.53 23.08
N ASN A 1055 -8.88 33.72 22.76
CA ASN A 1055 -8.32 35.03 22.52
C ASN A 1055 -8.69 35.54 21.11
N PRO A 1056 -9.37 36.69 20.97
CA PRO A 1056 -9.74 37.22 19.66
C PRO A 1056 -8.54 37.64 18.81
N LEU A 1057 -7.41 37.99 19.43
CA LEU A 1057 -6.19 38.44 18.71
C LEU A 1057 -5.53 37.34 17.88
N GLY A 1058 -5.82 36.08 18.21
CA GLY A 1058 -5.32 34.92 17.47
C GLY A 1058 -5.90 34.80 16.06
N VAL A 1059 -7.11 35.33 15.80
CA VAL A 1059 -7.80 35.12 14.52
C VAL A 1059 -7.21 35.99 13.39
N PRO A 1060 -7.08 37.33 13.53
CA PRO A 1060 -6.60 38.18 12.43
C PRO A 1060 -5.16 37.86 12.02
N SER A 1061 -4.29 37.52 12.99
CA SER A 1061 -2.88 37.20 12.72
C SER A 1061 -2.68 35.88 11.98
N ARG A 1062 -3.66 34.97 12.09
CA ARG A 1062 -3.59 33.61 11.53
C ARG A 1062 -4.43 33.43 10.28
N MET A 1063 -5.30 34.40 9.98
CA MET A 1063 -6.18 34.39 8.82
C MET A 1063 -7.00 33.11 8.70
N ASN A 1064 -7.49 32.59 9.82
CA ASN A 1064 -8.42 31.45 9.87
C ASN A 1064 -9.80 31.92 10.30
N VAL A 1065 -10.44 32.68 9.40
CA VAL A 1065 -11.75 33.32 9.64
C VAL A 1065 -12.87 32.28 9.65
N GLY A 1066 -12.65 31.08 9.09
CA GLY A 1066 -13.62 29.99 9.11
C GLY A 1066 -14.14 29.68 10.51
N GLN A 1067 -13.31 29.77 11.55
CA GLN A 1067 -13.71 29.51 12.94
C GLN A 1067 -14.70 30.53 13.55
N ILE A 1068 -14.86 31.70 12.91
CA ILE A 1068 -15.85 32.72 13.31
C ILE A 1068 -17.18 32.49 12.58
N LEU A 1069 -17.12 31.92 11.38
CA LEU A 1069 -18.29 31.55 10.58
C LEU A 1069 -18.92 30.26 11.09
N GLU A 1070 -18.09 29.31 11.54
CA GLU A 1070 -18.46 28.18 12.40
C GLU A 1070 -18.97 28.68 13.76
#